data_AF-A0A420J8D2-F1
#
_entry.id   AF-A0A420J8D2-F1
#
_cell.length_a   1.000
_cell.length_b   1.000
_cell.length_c   1.000
_cell.angle_alpha   90.00
_cell.angle_beta   90.00
_cell.angle_gamma   90.00
#
_symmetry.space_group_name_H-M   'P 1'
#
loop_
_entity.id
_entity.type
_entity.pdbx_description
1 polymer ?
#
loop_
_entity_poly.entity_id
_entity_poly.type
_entity_poly.pdbx_seq_one_letter_code
_entity_poly.pdbx_strand_id
1 'polypeptide(L)'
;MAQRHASNVLGVSGDAVLDDKDNPTTTDVHSAKDKSLSHRSPKLLYLTIFIVTFLCLGSRFGSFWKDDEAESRGKKSVIQARVLKTRDVSEQWTEVFEKTENMTYGLSPPWYPSPKGGSISSWSKSYEKAQILVEQMSLIEKINITTGTGWMMGLAVGNTGPANHVGFPSLALQDGPSGIRYSQNSTAFPAGITVGATWNKELMYLRGKAHGKEARLKGINVILGPCVGPIGRMPAGGRGWEGFGTDPALQGIAAAQTIKGIQEEGVMATVKHLVGNEQEHYRQTHETRNNPYAYSSNIDDRTLHELYGWPFQNSVKAGVASVMCSYNMVNVSYACENSKLMNGYLKDELGFSGFVQSDWLAQRSGVASALAGLDMSMPGDGLDWADGKSLWGPELAKSILNGSLPIERLNDMVTRVVAAWYQLGQDDLSKFDRKGPNFSSWTFNRTGHINEGSPDDNNIVVVNQFVDVQGTGNESHSIIAHQVAVEGTILLKNTGILPLSQDGLPITSSYNENQVRIGIFGEDAGEGEGPNFCADRGCNQGTLGIGWGSGSVEFPYLISPAAALKKAFNKDKVNLTVYATNNPPFNTTPAILNNQDLCIVFTSVDSGEGYITYDNIEGDRNDLFLQKGGDQLIRTVADGCDGGEGSTIVVIHSVGPVILESFDNHPNVKAIIWANLPGQESGNALTDIIMGKSNPSGKLPYTIAKSPDDYGAAGKILFNSTKDIPMLTFKEGLYIDYRHFDKYDIQPAYPFGYGLSYTNFEYSNLVITQVLEKTEFPGPRPRELDPPIYYSTIPDANEVLFPDNILKLTKFVYPYISNTSEVRYGPYPYPSGYYDKQNPSPAGGDEGGHPDLWKTHATVAVDITNTGNFAGKEAAQVYVSFTDAAFSDSRNVDFPVKVLRQFEKVHLEIGETQTVQFNLTRRDLSYWDVERQNWAMPTVGSINIHVGASSRDIRLSGCY
;
A
#
# COMPACT_ATOMS: atom_id res chain seq x y z
N MET A 1 -10.64 26.01 37.81
CA MET A 1 -11.61 26.89 38.52
C MET A 1 -12.68 27.24 37.49
N ALA A 2 -14.00 27.16 37.71
CA ALA A 2 -14.87 26.73 38.83
C ALA A 2 -16.07 25.95 38.21
N GLN A 3 -16.74 24.94 38.82
CA GLN A 3 -17.70 25.01 39.96
C GLN A 3 -18.72 26.15 39.83
N ARG A 4 -20.06 25.99 39.94
CA ARG A 4 -21.01 24.90 40.31
C ARG A 4 -22.41 25.27 39.76
N HIS A 5 -23.32 24.31 39.58
CA HIS A 5 -24.53 24.17 40.45
C HIS A 5 -25.42 22.97 40.08
N ALA A 6 -26.06 22.40 41.10
CA ALA A 6 -27.04 21.32 41.03
C ALA A 6 -28.31 21.72 41.79
N SER A 7 -29.44 21.03 41.53
CA SER A 7 -30.66 21.06 42.37
C SER A 7 -31.47 19.74 42.23
N ASN A 8 -31.86 19.16 43.37
CA ASN A 8 -32.64 17.90 43.50
C ASN A 8 -34.08 18.16 44.02
N VAL A 9 -35.04 17.28 43.66
CA VAL A 9 -36.37 17.03 44.29
C VAL A 9 -36.84 15.60 43.86
N LEU A 10 -37.75 14.87 44.53
CA LEU A 10 -37.67 14.19 45.84
C LEU A 10 -38.83 13.14 45.99
N GLY A 11 -38.60 12.00 46.66
CA GLY A 11 -39.64 11.00 47.03
C GLY A 11 -39.37 9.57 46.48
N VAL A 12 -39.03 8.49 47.24
CA VAL A 12 -39.56 7.89 48.51
C VAL A 12 -40.93 7.20 48.26
N SER A 13 -41.23 5.92 48.59
CA SER A 13 -40.57 4.81 49.33
C SER A 13 -41.27 3.45 49.04
N GLY A 14 -40.66 2.30 49.41
CA GLY A 14 -41.42 1.05 49.63
C GLY A 14 -40.60 -0.25 49.75
N ASP A 15 -40.29 -0.68 50.98
CA ASP A 15 -39.62 -1.96 51.29
C ASP A 15 -40.60 -3.13 51.52
N ALA A 16 -40.15 -4.37 51.26
CA ALA A 16 -40.58 -5.58 51.96
C ALA A 16 -39.49 -6.68 51.87
N VAL A 17 -39.31 -7.46 52.95
CA VAL A 17 -38.22 -8.44 53.20
C VAL A 17 -38.82 -9.78 53.67
N LEU A 18 -37.99 -10.84 53.84
CA LEU A 18 -38.26 -12.21 54.35
C LEU A 18 -38.69 -13.20 53.25
N ASP A 19 -38.37 -14.50 53.21
CA ASP A 19 -37.59 -15.46 54.06
C ASP A 19 -37.33 -16.76 53.21
N ASP A 20 -36.41 -17.72 53.46
CA ASP A 20 -35.22 -17.87 54.32
C ASP A 20 -34.48 -19.23 53.97
N LYS A 21 -33.31 -19.50 54.59
CA LYS A 21 -32.71 -20.81 54.97
C LYS A 21 -32.03 -21.84 53.99
N ASP A 22 -30.84 -22.24 54.46
CA ASP A 22 -30.28 -23.60 54.61
C ASP A 22 -29.55 -24.39 53.48
N ASN A 23 -28.22 -24.39 53.62
CA ASN A 23 -27.24 -25.47 53.32
C ASN A 23 -27.44 -26.64 54.35
N PRO A 24 -26.86 -27.89 54.29
CA PRO A 24 -25.44 -28.19 53.96
C PRO A 24 -25.03 -29.63 53.45
N THR A 25 -23.75 -29.82 53.02
CA THR A 25 -22.87 -31.05 53.19
C THR A 25 -23.31 -32.45 52.60
N THR A 26 -22.54 -33.57 52.52
CA THR A 26 -21.10 -33.98 52.39
C THR A 26 -20.98 -35.49 52.04
N THR A 27 -19.81 -35.99 51.58
CA THR A 27 -19.26 -37.40 51.72
C THR A 27 -20.05 -38.56 51.02
N ASP A 28 -19.52 -39.74 50.61
CA ASP A 28 -18.16 -40.32 50.53
C ASP A 28 -18.11 -41.61 49.64
N VAL A 29 -16.96 -41.85 48.97
CA VAL A 29 -16.13 -43.11 48.95
C VAL A 29 -16.49 -44.44 48.19
N HIS A 30 -15.47 -44.96 47.47
CA HIS A 30 -15.16 -46.35 47.00
C HIS A 30 -16.09 -47.08 45.99
N SER A 31 -15.57 -47.78 44.97
CA SER A 31 -14.59 -48.89 45.07
C SER A 31 -13.73 -49.12 43.80
N ALA A 32 -12.77 -50.05 43.88
CA ALA A 32 -11.69 -50.22 42.90
C ALA A 32 -11.56 -51.66 42.37
N LYS A 33 -10.87 -51.82 41.22
CA LYS A 33 -9.95 -52.90 40.78
C LYS A 33 -10.01 -53.10 39.24
N ASP A 34 -9.00 -53.61 38.53
CA ASP A 34 -7.53 -53.68 38.70
C ASP A 34 -6.94 -54.32 37.41
N LYS A 35 -5.65 -54.11 37.14
CA LYS A 35 -4.77 -54.83 36.18
C LYS A 35 -4.99 -54.69 34.65
N SER A 36 -3.96 -54.87 33.80
CA SER A 36 -2.51 -54.59 33.88
C SER A 36 -1.84 -55.03 32.57
N LEU A 37 -0.85 -54.27 32.06
CA LEU A 37 0.28 -54.74 31.20
C LEU A 37 -0.11 -55.34 29.80
N SER A 38 0.78 -55.45 28.80
CA SER A 38 1.92 -54.64 28.37
C SER A 38 2.46 -55.18 27.03
N HIS A 39 3.14 -54.34 26.26
CA HIS A 39 4.27 -54.69 25.38
C HIS A 39 4.06 -55.35 23.99
N ARG A 40 4.62 -54.64 23.00
CA ARG A 40 5.43 -55.09 21.83
C ARG A 40 4.75 -55.58 20.53
N SER A 41 5.31 -55.01 19.45
CA SER A 41 5.27 -55.35 18.02
C SER A 41 6.00 -56.70 17.75
N PRO A 42 6.02 -57.32 16.53
CA PRO A 42 6.22 -56.67 15.21
C PRO A 42 5.62 -57.32 13.92
N LYS A 43 5.81 -56.63 12.77
CA LYS A 43 6.12 -57.10 11.38
C LYS A 43 5.50 -58.44 10.87
N LEU A 44 4.98 -58.58 9.63
CA LEU A 44 5.68 -58.43 8.34
C LEU A 44 4.74 -58.81 7.14
N LEU A 45 5.04 -58.30 5.92
CA LEU A 45 4.72 -58.78 4.55
C LEU A 45 3.65 -59.88 4.28
N TYR A 46 2.87 -59.68 3.20
CA TYR A 46 3.00 -60.52 1.99
C TYR A 46 2.60 -59.77 0.70
N LEU A 47 3.17 -60.20 -0.43
CA LEU A 47 3.09 -59.62 -1.78
C LEU A 47 2.34 -60.58 -2.73
N THR A 48 1.79 -60.09 -3.85
CA THR A 48 1.96 -60.65 -5.24
C THR A 48 0.70 -60.65 -6.15
N ILE A 49 0.64 -59.66 -7.05
CA ILE A 49 0.48 -59.75 -8.53
C ILE A 49 -0.59 -60.68 -9.18
N PHE A 50 -1.32 -60.13 -10.17
CA PHE A 50 -1.69 -60.81 -11.42
C PHE A 50 -1.50 -59.88 -12.65
N ILE A 51 -1.27 -60.46 -13.86
CA ILE A 51 -0.80 -59.77 -15.10
C ILE A 51 -1.70 -60.17 -16.31
N VAL A 52 -1.52 -59.45 -17.44
CA VAL A 52 -1.81 -59.81 -18.86
C VAL A 52 -3.13 -59.20 -19.39
N THR A 53 -3.15 -58.11 -20.19
CA THR A 53 -2.56 -57.80 -21.53
C THR A 53 -3.34 -58.37 -22.72
N PHE A 54 -3.78 -57.51 -23.66
CA PHE A 54 -3.93 -57.86 -25.09
C PHE A 54 -3.68 -56.63 -26.00
N LEU A 55 -3.23 -56.87 -27.22
CA LEU A 55 -2.69 -55.87 -28.17
C LEU A 55 -2.91 -56.38 -29.61
N CYS A 56 -3.30 -55.54 -30.58
CA CYS A 56 -2.96 -55.70 -32.02
C CYS A 56 -3.48 -54.56 -32.95
N LEU A 57 -2.54 -53.99 -33.74
CA LEU A 57 -2.56 -53.71 -35.20
C LEU A 57 -3.63 -52.79 -35.85
N GLY A 58 -3.30 -51.87 -36.78
CA GLY A 58 -1.98 -51.37 -37.26
C GLY A 58 -2.01 -50.64 -38.63
N SER A 59 -0.88 -50.01 -39.03
CA SER A 59 -0.47 -49.56 -40.40
C SER A 59 -1.18 -48.34 -41.07
N ARG A 60 -0.61 -47.50 -41.98
CA ARG A 60 0.73 -47.42 -42.65
C ARG A 60 0.96 -46.07 -43.42
N PHE A 61 2.20 -45.84 -43.90
CA PHE A 61 2.72 -44.83 -44.88
C PHE A 61 2.90 -43.35 -44.43
N GLY A 62 3.98 -42.62 -44.80
CA GLY A 62 5.19 -43.02 -45.55
C GLY A 62 6.32 -41.95 -45.68
N SER A 63 7.57 -42.44 -45.70
CA SER A 63 8.86 -41.91 -46.21
C SER A 63 9.01 -40.50 -46.88
N PHE A 64 10.16 -39.83 -46.65
CA PHE A 64 11.29 -39.69 -47.62
C PHE A 64 12.54 -38.96 -47.03
N TRP A 65 13.74 -39.58 -47.09
CA TRP A 65 15.15 -39.07 -47.23
C TRP A 65 15.63 -37.72 -46.61
N LYS A 66 16.93 -37.41 -46.33
CA LYS A 66 18.24 -38.04 -46.66
C LYS A 66 19.34 -37.72 -45.62
N ASP A 67 20.40 -38.53 -45.67
CA ASP A 67 21.69 -38.57 -44.95
C ASP A 67 22.56 -37.29 -44.99
N ASP A 68 23.41 -37.06 -43.97
CA ASP A 68 24.88 -37.25 -44.06
C ASP A 68 25.65 -36.85 -42.77
N GLU A 69 26.48 -37.79 -42.27
CA GLU A 69 27.91 -37.71 -41.83
C GLU A 69 28.50 -36.52 -41.03
N ALA A 70 29.50 -36.68 -40.13
CA ALA A 70 30.14 -37.85 -39.50
C ALA A 70 31.14 -37.41 -38.37
N GLU A 71 31.47 -38.35 -37.46
CA GLU A 71 32.75 -38.50 -36.69
C GLU A 71 33.37 -37.33 -35.87
N SER A 72 34.25 -37.50 -34.86
CA SER A 72 34.64 -38.58 -33.93
C SER A 72 35.47 -37.90 -32.80
N ARG A 73 35.61 -38.39 -31.55
CA ARG A 73 36.49 -39.47 -31.05
C ARG A 73 36.43 -39.46 -29.51
N GLY A 74 36.47 -40.61 -28.85
CA GLY A 74 36.48 -40.70 -27.38
C GLY A 74 37.87 -40.92 -26.75
N LYS A 75 37.94 -40.83 -25.42
CA LYS A 75 38.96 -41.47 -24.57
C LYS A 75 38.39 -41.74 -23.17
N LYS A 76 38.56 -42.98 -22.67
CA LYS A 76 38.32 -43.37 -21.27
C LYS A 76 39.67 -43.59 -20.59
N SER A 77 39.83 -43.17 -19.33
CA SER A 77 40.84 -43.76 -18.43
C SER A 77 40.48 -43.60 -16.94
N VAL A 78 40.11 -44.74 -16.33
CA VAL A 78 40.49 -45.24 -14.99
C VAL A 78 40.24 -44.40 -13.72
N ILE A 79 39.78 -45.12 -12.70
CA ILE A 79 39.25 -44.68 -11.40
C ILE A 79 40.31 -44.82 -10.30
N GLN A 80 40.41 -43.84 -9.37
CA GLN A 80 40.37 -44.12 -7.92
C GLN A 80 40.09 -42.87 -7.08
N ALA A 81 39.54 -43.08 -5.89
CA ALA A 81 38.73 -42.09 -5.16
C ALA A 81 39.37 -41.56 -3.87
N ARG A 82 38.96 -40.36 -3.44
CA ARG A 82 38.88 -40.02 -2.02
C ARG A 82 37.78 -38.99 -1.69
N VAL A 83 36.63 -39.54 -1.30
CA VAL A 83 35.65 -39.05 -0.30
C VAL A 83 35.63 -37.54 0.02
N LEU A 84 34.57 -36.86 -0.43
CA LEU A 84 33.77 -35.96 0.42
C LEU A 84 32.29 -36.28 0.22
N LYS A 85 31.51 -36.33 1.29
CA LYS A 85 30.07 -36.63 1.25
C LYS A 85 29.28 -35.34 1.01
N THR A 86 28.81 -35.11 -0.21
CA THR A 86 27.53 -34.42 -0.39
C THR A 86 26.42 -35.44 -0.14
N ARG A 87 25.58 -35.18 0.86
CA ARG A 87 24.27 -35.82 0.96
C ARG A 87 23.36 -34.95 0.11
N ASP A 88 22.87 -35.50 -1.00
CA ASP A 88 21.87 -34.82 -1.79
C ASP A 88 20.58 -34.70 -0.96
N VAL A 89 20.03 -33.49 -0.87
CA VAL A 89 18.77 -33.19 -0.18
C VAL A 89 17.78 -32.49 -1.13
N SER A 90 18.11 -32.45 -2.42
CA SER A 90 17.39 -31.67 -3.45
C SER A 90 16.18 -32.43 -4.01
N GLU A 91 16.21 -33.78 -4.01
CA GLU A 91 15.28 -34.62 -4.76
C GLU A 91 14.13 -35.24 -3.93
N GLN A 92 13.80 -34.70 -2.75
CA GLN A 92 12.62 -35.15 -1.97
C GLN A 92 11.61 -34.05 -1.61
N TRP A 93 11.79 -32.83 -2.11
CA TRP A 93 10.85 -31.71 -1.86
C TRP A 93 10.03 -31.28 -3.09
N THR A 94 10.26 -31.89 -4.26
CA THR A 94 9.52 -31.60 -5.51
C THR A 94 8.33 -32.52 -5.77
N GLU A 95 8.38 -33.80 -5.38
CA GLU A 95 7.34 -34.80 -5.72
C GLU A 95 5.95 -34.58 -5.07
N VAL A 96 5.81 -33.63 -4.15
CA VAL A 96 4.51 -33.20 -3.60
C VAL A 96 3.92 -32.02 -4.37
N PHE A 97 4.73 -31.26 -5.12
CA PHE A 97 4.29 -30.06 -5.86
C PHE A 97 4.07 -30.29 -7.36
N GLU A 98 4.62 -31.35 -7.95
CA GLU A 98 4.51 -31.61 -9.40
C GLU A 98 3.27 -32.43 -9.81
N LYS A 99 2.43 -32.87 -8.87
CA LYS A 99 1.17 -33.60 -9.18
C LYS A 99 -0.08 -32.71 -9.29
N THR A 100 0.09 -31.39 -9.29
CA THR A 100 -0.99 -30.40 -9.39
C THR A 100 -0.96 -29.57 -10.68
N GLU A 101 -0.54 -30.16 -11.82
CA GLU A 101 -0.85 -29.63 -13.16
C GLU A 101 -2.36 -29.69 -13.50
N ASN A 102 -3.18 -30.27 -12.62
CA ASN A 102 -4.61 -30.45 -12.81
C ASN A 102 -5.44 -29.19 -12.48
N MET A 103 -5.21 -28.11 -13.23
CA MET A 103 -6.11 -26.95 -13.45
C MET A 103 -6.87 -26.33 -12.26
N THR A 104 -6.31 -26.32 -11.04
CA THR A 104 -6.93 -25.65 -9.87
C THR A 104 -6.02 -24.67 -9.14
N TYR A 105 -4.70 -24.81 -9.26
CA TYR A 105 -3.77 -23.82 -8.73
C TYR A 105 -3.72 -22.59 -9.66
N GLY A 106 -4.02 -21.40 -9.14
CA GLY A 106 -4.04 -20.16 -9.91
C GLY A 106 -5.36 -19.83 -10.61
N LEU A 107 -6.48 -20.48 -10.24
CA LEU A 107 -7.82 -20.03 -10.64
C LEU A 107 -8.55 -19.39 -9.44
N SER A 108 -9.17 -18.23 -9.65
CA SER A 108 -10.00 -17.59 -8.62
C SER A 108 -11.35 -18.33 -8.47
N PRO A 109 -11.71 -18.83 -7.27
CA PRO A 109 -12.99 -19.50 -7.08
C PRO A 109 -14.16 -18.49 -7.13
N PRO A 110 -15.38 -18.92 -7.50
CA PRO A 110 -16.55 -18.06 -7.49
C PRO A 110 -17.02 -17.76 -6.06
N TRP A 111 -17.43 -16.52 -5.80
CA TRP A 111 -18.13 -16.14 -4.57
C TRP A 111 -19.36 -15.28 -4.89
N TYR A 112 -20.54 -15.88 -4.76
CA TYR A 112 -21.82 -15.24 -5.10
C TYR A 112 -22.92 -15.58 -4.07
N PRO A 113 -23.95 -14.73 -3.93
CA PRO A 113 -24.08 -13.39 -4.53
C PRO A 113 -23.09 -12.38 -3.93
N SER A 114 -23.03 -11.16 -4.49
CA SER A 114 -22.31 -10.06 -3.86
C SER A 114 -22.97 -9.69 -2.52
N PRO A 115 -22.21 -9.65 -1.39
CA PRO A 115 -22.77 -9.27 -0.10
C PRO A 115 -23.31 -7.83 -0.13
N LYS A 116 -24.54 -7.66 0.36
CA LYS A 116 -25.15 -6.35 0.52
C LYS A 116 -24.50 -5.56 1.64
N GLY A 117 -24.42 -4.25 1.50
CA GLY A 117 -23.98 -3.33 2.54
C GLY A 117 -25.05 -3.09 3.62
N GLY A 118 -24.69 -2.35 4.67
CA GLY A 118 -25.59 -1.98 5.75
C GLY A 118 -25.77 -3.04 6.85
N SER A 119 -25.07 -4.17 6.74
CA SER A 119 -25.05 -5.22 7.78
C SER A 119 -24.27 -4.79 9.04
N ILE A 120 -23.43 -3.74 8.94
CA ILE A 120 -22.54 -3.27 10.00
C ILE A 120 -23.13 -2.10 10.79
N SER A 121 -23.05 -2.21 12.12
CA SER A 121 -23.67 -1.25 13.05
C SER A 121 -23.09 0.19 12.98
N SER A 122 -21.80 0.36 12.72
CA SER A 122 -21.13 1.67 12.57
C SER A 122 -21.61 2.49 11.37
N TRP A 123 -22.18 1.83 10.36
CA TRP A 123 -22.71 2.43 9.14
C TRP A 123 -24.25 2.51 9.09
N SER A 124 -24.95 1.88 10.04
CA SER A 124 -26.41 1.76 10.11
C SER A 124 -27.17 3.04 9.73
N LYS A 125 -26.93 4.15 10.44
CA LYS A 125 -27.59 5.45 10.21
C LYS A 125 -27.37 6.02 8.81
N SER A 126 -26.20 5.78 8.23
CA SER A 126 -25.84 6.25 6.88
C SER A 126 -26.52 5.40 5.82
N TYR A 127 -26.68 4.10 6.07
CA TYR A 127 -27.50 3.20 5.24
C TYR A 127 -29.00 3.47 5.36
N GLU A 128 -29.52 3.79 6.54
CA GLU A 128 -30.92 4.23 6.74
C GLU A 128 -31.23 5.49 5.89
N LYS A 129 -30.36 6.51 5.97
CA LYS A 129 -30.46 7.70 5.12
C LYS A 129 -30.33 7.36 3.63
N ALA A 130 -29.36 6.52 3.26
CA ALA A 130 -29.12 6.15 1.87
C ALA A 130 -30.30 5.37 1.27
N GLN A 131 -30.91 4.46 2.02
CA GLN A 131 -32.11 3.73 1.60
C GLN A 131 -33.23 4.71 1.24
N ILE A 132 -33.56 5.65 2.13
CA ILE A 132 -34.62 6.65 1.91
C ILE A 132 -34.36 7.47 0.63
N LEU A 133 -33.10 7.82 0.33
CA LEU A 133 -32.75 8.57 -0.88
C LEU A 133 -32.79 7.71 -2.15
N VAL A 134 -32.26 6.48 -2.10
CA VAL A 134 -32.14 5.56 -3.24
C VAL A 134 -33.49 4.94 -3.63
N GLU A 135 -34.44 4.81 -2.70
CA GLU A 135 -35.83 4.45 -3.00
C GLU A 135 -36.55 5.48 -3.88
N GLN A 136 -36.12 6.74 -3.85
CA GLN A 136 -36.70 7.84 -4.64
C GLN A 136 -36.02 8.05 -6.00
N MET A 137 -34.91 7.37 -6.28
CA MET A 137 -34.16 7.50 -7.54
C MET A 137 -34.76 6.68 -8.67
N SER A 138 -34.82 7.28 -9.86
CA SER A 138 -35.06 6.55 -11.12
C SER A 138 -33.92 5.59 -11.46
N LEU A 139 -34.16 4.63 -12.38
CA LEU A 139 -33.12 3.70 -12.87
C LEU A 139 -31.93 4.44 -13.50
N ILE A 140 -32.21 5.50 -14.27
CA ILE A 140 -31.22 6.39 -14.89
C ILE A 140 -30.31 7.05 -13.84
N GLU A 141 -30.89 7.56 -12.76
CA GLU A 141 -30.14 8.21 -11.68
C GLU A 141 -29.27 7.24 -10.89
N LYS A 142 -29.76 6.01 -10.68
CA LYS A 142 -28.98 4.93 -10.08
C LYS A 142 -27.73 4.62 -10.92
N ILE A 143 -27.89 4.49 -12.24
CA ILE A 143 -26.79 4.20 -13.16
C ILE A 143 -25.77 5.34 -13.22
N ASN A 144 -26.24 6.60 -13.20
CA ASN A 144 -25.40 7.81 -13.14
C ASN A 144 -24.42 7.79 -11.96
N ILE A 145 -24.86 7.36 -10.77
CA ILE A 145 -24.01 7.31 -9.57
C ILE A 145 -22.93 6.23 -9.68
N THR A 146 -23.23 5.12 -10.36
CA THR A 146 -22.29 3.99 -10.53
C THR A 146 -21.35 4.11 -11.73
N THR A 147 -21.62 5.00 -12.69
CA THR A 147 -20.85 5.11 -13.93
C THR A 147 -20.19 6.49 -14.01
N GLY A 148 -18.88 6.52 -14.20
CA GLY A 148 -18.19 7.75 -14.55
C GLY A 148 -18.68 8.33 -15.89
N THR A 149 -18.54 9.65 -16.07
CA THR A 149 -19.04 10.38 -17.25
C THR A 149 -18.16 10.25 -18.50
N GLY A 150 -17.01 9.58 -18.39
CA GLY A 150 -15.99 9.46 -19.43
C GLY A 150 -14.73 10.27 -19.12
N TRP A 151 -13.61 9.89 -19.72
CA TRP A 151 -12.33 10.58 -19.57
C TRP A 151 -12.42 12.03 -20.07
N MET A 152 -11.98 12.97 -19.22
CA MET A 152 -12.08 14.43 -19.46
C MET A 152 -13.52 14.98 -19.57
N MET A 153 -14.52 14.25 -19.07
CA MET A 153 -15.95 14.63 -19.12
C MET A 153 -16.44 15.22 -17.78
N GLY A 154 -15.72 16.22 -17.27
CA GLY A 154 -15.91 16.86 -15.97
C GLY A 154 -14.59 17.49 -15.50
N LEU A 155 -14.57 18.13 -14.33
CA LEU A 155 -13.39 18.91 -13.88
C LEU A 155 -12.33 18.08 -13.13
N ALA A 156 -12.73 17.00 -12.46
CA ALA A 156 -11.82 16.05 -11.80
C ALA A 156 -11.39 14.92 -12.76
N VAL A 157 -10.37 14.14 -12.40
CA VAL A 157 -9.89 13.00 -13.21
C VAL A 157 -10.91 11.85 -13.30
N GLY A 158 -11.84 11.76 -12.35
CA GLY A 158 -13.07 10.98 -12.45
C GLY A 158 -14.26 11.77 -11.92
N ASN A 159 -15.41 11.68 -12.60
CA ASN A 159 -16.65 12.35 -12.18
C ASN A 159 -17.83 11.38 -12.40
N THR A 160 -18.77 11.26 -11.46
CA THR A 160 -20.00 10.48 -11.67
C THR A 160 -21.09 11.33 -12.32
N GLY A 161 -22.14 10.70 -12.85
CA GLY A 161 -23.40 11.42 -13.11
C GLY A 161 -24.09 11.85 -11.80
N PRO A 162 -24.91 12.91 -11.80
CA PRO A 162 -25.74 13.32 -10.66
C PRO A 162 -27.09 12.56 -10.62
N ALA A 163 -27.77 12.60 -9.47
CA ALA A 163 -29.18 12.24 -9.36
C ALA A 163 -30.01 13.47 -8.96
N ASN A 164 -30.42 14.22 -10.00
CA ASN A 164 -30.97 15.58 -9.87
C ASN A 164 -32.32 15.63 -9.16
N HIS A 165 -33.21 14.64 -9.33
CA HIS A 165 -34.56 14.69 -8.74
C HIS A 165 -34.53 14.58 -7.22
N VAL A 166 -33.59 13.78 -6.70
CA VAL A 166 -33.35 13.60 -5.25
C VAL A 166 -32.27 14.54 -4.69
N GLY A 167 -31.66 15.37 -5.53
CA GLY A 167 -30.66 16.38 -5.14
C GLY A 167 -29.29 15.83 -4.75
N PHE A 168 -28.92 14.62 -5.20
CA PHE A 168 -27.59 14.06 -5.01
C PHE A 168 -26.64 14.55 -6.12
N PRO A 169 -25.47 15.12 -5.77
CA PRO A 169 -24.57 15.76 -6.73
C PRO A 169 -23.80 14.75 -7.58
N SER A 170 -23.16 15.23 -8.65
CA SER A 170 -22.01 14.53 -9.25
C SER A 170 -20.88 14.49 -8.21
N LEU A 171 -20.22 13.34 -8.05
CA LEU A 171 -19.05 13.21 -7.19
C LEU A 171 -17.77 13.43 -8.00
N ALA A 172 -16.87 14.26 -7.49
CA ALA A 172 -15.53 14.47 -8.02
C ALA A 172 -14.50 13.56 -7.32
N LEU A 173 -13.77 12.77 -8.11
CA LEU A 173 -12.73 11.85 -7.67
C LEU A 173 -11.36 12.32 -8.19
N GLN A 174 -10.40 12.57 -7.29
CA GLN A 174 -9.13 13.20 -7.66
C GLN A 174 -7.88 12.49 -7.11
N ASP A 175 -6.86 12.37 -7.96
CA ASP A 175 -5.50 11.97 -7.57
C ASP A 175 -4.83 13.03 -6.69
N GLY A 176 -3.81 12.69 -5.90
CA GLY A 176 -3.19 11.37 -5.71
C GLY A 176 -2.72 11.21 -4.26
N PRO A 177 -1.99 10.13 -3.90
CA PRO A 177 -1.59 9.89 -2.51
C PRO A 177 -0.68 10.96 -1.87
N SER A 178 -0.15 11.90 -2.67
CA SER A 178 0.86 12.90 -2.29
C SER A 178 0.39 14.36 -2.33
N GLY A 179 -0.91 14.60 -2.53
CA GLY A 179 -1.51 15.92 -2.71
C GLY A 179 -2.45 15.93 -3.92
N ILE A 180 -2.95 17.10 -4.32
CA ILE A 180 -3.97 17.19 -5.38
C ILE A 180 -3.32 17.33 -6.76
N ARG A 181 -3.40 16.27 -7.57
CA ARG A 181 -2.89 16.23 -8.96
C ARG A 181 -3.61 17.25 -9.84
N TYR A 182 -2.87 17.82 -10.79
CA TYR A 182 -3.32 18.86 -11.72
C TYR A 182 -3.94 20.09 -11.06
N SER A 183 -3.64 20.37 -9.78
CA SER A 183 -4.15 21.55 -9.08
C SER A 183 -3.04 22.54 -8.74
N GLN A 184 -3.31 23.83 -8.95
CA GLN A 184 -2.42 24.92 -8.50
C GLN A 184 -2.77 25.35 -7.08
N ASN A 185 -1.84 26.04 -6.40
CA ASN A 185 -2.02 26.56 -5.03
C ASN A 185 -2.48 25.47 -4.03
N SER A 186 -1.87 24.29 -4.12
CA SER A 186 -2.08 23.10 -3.27
C SER A 186 -0.70 22.58 -2.84
N THR A 187 -0.62 21.85 -1.73
CA THR A 187 0.65 21.37 -1.17
C THR A 187 1.13 20.11 -1.86
N ALA A 188 2.40 20.08 -2.27
CA ALA A 188 3.11 18.87 -2.68
C ALA A 188 3.75 18.21 -1.45
N PHE A 189 3.01 17.30 -0.81
CA PHE A 189 3.43 16.60 0.39
C PHE A 189 4.53 15.57 0.10
N PRO A 190 5.36 15.20 1.10
CA PRO A 190 6.25 14.05 0.97
C PRO A 190 5.47 12.79 0.60
N ALA A 191 6.05 11.93 -0.24
CA ALA A 191 5.39 10.72 -0.71
C ALA A 191 5.14 9.70 0.42
N GLY A 192 4.27 8.71 0.16
CA GLY A 192 3.94 7.65 1.12
C GLY A 192 5.17 6.99 1.74
N ILE A 193 6.22 6.78 0.95
CA ILE A 193 7.42 6.08 1.43
C ILE A 193 8.20 6.89 2.47
N THR A 194 8.23 8.21 2.32
CA THR A 194 8.80 9.16 3.30
C THR A 194 7.92 9.24 4.55
N VAL A 195 6.59 9.15 4.40
CA VAL A 195 5.64 9.08 5.52
C VAL A 195 5.86 7.80 6.33
N GLY A 196 6.02 6.66 5.65
CA GLY A 196 6.38 5.39 6.27
C GLY A 196 7.69 5.46 7.04
N ALA A 197 8.71 6.06 6.42
CA ALA A 197 10.02 6.30 7.03
C ALA A 197 9.99 7.17 8.29
N THR A 198 8.92 7.95 8.55
CA THR A 198 8.77 8.68 9.83
C THR A 198 8.59 7.75 11.02
N TRP A 199 7.98 6.56 10.83
CA TRP A 199 7.48 5.68 11.88
C TRP A 199 6.65 6.42 12.95
N ASN A 200 5.91 7.46 12.55
CA ASN A 200 5.18 8.36 13.44
C ASN A 200 3.67 8.36 13.11
N LYS A 201 2.89 7.69 13.98
CA LYS A 201 1.43 7.54 13.85
C LYS A 201 0.69 8.88 13.82
N GLU A 202 1.17 9.88 14.56
CA GLU A 202 0.58 11.21 14.59
C GLU A 202 0.82 11.95 13.27
N LEU A 203 2.04 11.91 12.72
CA LEU A 203 2.34 12.55 11.42
C LEU A 203 1.60 11.90 10.25
N MET A 204 1.42 10.58 10.27
CA MET A 204 0.58 9.86 9.30
C MET A 204 -0.86 10.41 9.29
N TYR A 205 -1.44 10.62 10.47
CA TYR A 205 -2.76 11.23 10.63
C TYR A 205 -2.80 12.71 10.24
N LEU A 206 -1.86 13.53 10.74
CA LEU A 206 -1.84 14.97 10.48
C LEU A 206 -1.62 15.32 9.01
N ARG A 207 -0.76 14.57 8.29
CA ARG A 207 -0.62 14.70 6.82
C ARG A 207 -1.92 14.31 6.11
N GLY A 208 -2.55 13.21 6.52
CA GLY A 208 -3.86 12.80 5.99
C GLY A 208 -4.92 13.90 6.18
N LYS A 209 -4.94 14.54 7.34
CA LYS A 209 -5.86 15.63 7.68
C LYS A 209 -5.62 16.89 6.85
N ALA A 210 -4.37 17.34 6.73
CA ALA A 210 -4.02 18.47 5.86
C ALA A 210 -4.45 18.20 4.41
N HIS A 211 -4.17 17.00 3.90
CA HIS A 211 -4.57 16.59 2.55
C HIS A 211 -6.09 16.55 2.35
N GLY A 212 -6.84 16.00 3.31
CA GLY A 212 -8.31 16.03 3.31
C GLY A 212 -8.90 17.45 3.36
N LYS A 213 -8.30 18.35 4.14
CA LYS A 213 -8.69 19.77 4.23
C LYS A 213 -8.50 20.47 2.88
N GLU A 214 -7.38 20.24 2.20
CA GLU A 214 -7.15 20.78 0.86
C GLU A 214 -8.16 20.25 -0.15
N ALA A 215 -8.41 18.93 -0.17
CA ALA A 215 -9.34 18.31 -1.11
C ALA A 215 -10.78 18.86 -0.96
N ARG A 216 -11.28 18.99 0.28
CA ARG A 216 -12.59 19.64 0.53
C ARG A 216 -12.60 21.07 0.01
N LEU A 217 -11.56 21.86 0.31
CA LEU A 217 -11.47 23.26 -0.13
C LEU A 217 -11.33 23.40 -1.66
N LYS A 218 -10.88 22.36 -2.37
CA LYS A 218 -10.92 22.29 -3.84
C LYS A 218 -12.24 21.81 -4.43
N GLY A 219 -13.19 21.33 -3.61
CA GLY A 219 -14.46 20.77 -4.05
C GLY A 219 -14.40 19.30 -4.48
N ILE A 220 -13.41 18.55 -3.99
CA ILE A 220 -13.24 17.12 -4.24
C ILE A 220 -14.03 16.29 -3.21
N ASN A 221 -14.75 15.27 -3.69
CA ASN A 221 -15.54 14.37 -2.84
C ASN A 221 -14.74 13.13 -2.40
N VAL A 222 -13.85 12.63 -3.27
CA VAL A 222 -13.07 11.39 -3.09
C VAL A 222 -11.60 11.62 -3.45
N ILE A 223 -10.67 11.26 -2.55
CA ILE A 223 -9.23 11.24 -2.81
C ILE A 223 -8.80 9.82 -3.20
N LEU A 224 -8.01 9.71 -4.27
CA LEU A 224 -7.47 8.44 -4.78
C LEU A 224 -6.20 8.03 -4.02
N GLY A 225 -6.35 7.85 -2.72
CA GLY A 225 -5.31 7.39 -1.79
C GLY A 225 -5.85 7.22 -0.36
N PRO A 226 -5.05 6.63 0.54
CA PRO A 226 -3.63 6.28 0.37
C PRO A 226 -3.38 5.00 -0.45
N CYS A 227 -2.12 4.82 -0.88
CA CYS A 227 -1.67 3.59 -1.53
C CYS A 227 -1.09 2.59 -0.51
N VAL A 228 -1.36 1.30 -0.71
CA VAL A 228 -0.80 0.14 0.04
C VAL A 228 -0.55 -1.08 -0.86
N GLY A 229 -1.01 -1.05 -2.11
CA GLY A 229 -0.72 -2.02 -3.17
C GLY A 229 -0.19 -1.26 -4.39
N PRO A 230 1.08 -1.38 -4.80
CA PRO A 230 2.06 -2.39 -4.41
C PRO A 230 2.42 -2.39 -2.92
N ILE A 231 2.56 -3.58 -2.33
CA ILE A 231 3.17 -3.71 -1.00
C ILE A 231 4.69 -3.54 -1.08
N GLY A 232 5.29 -3.68 -2.26
CA GLY A 232 6.74 -3.60 -2.46
C GLY A 232 7.42 -4.96 -2.55
N ARG A 233 6.74 -5.97 -3.12
CA ARG A 233 7.29 -7.33 -3.34
C ARG A 233 8.62 -7.30 -4.10
N MET A 234 8.75 -6.42 -5.09
CA MET A 234 9.98 -6.22 -5.85
C MET A 234 10.57 -4.84 -5.54
N PRO A 235 11.84 -4.73 -5.08
CA PRO A 235 12.47 -3.45 -4.79
C PRO A 235 12.54 -2.51 -6.01
N ALA A 236 12.55 -3.05 -7.23
CA ALA A 236 12.57 -2.28 -8.48
C ALA A 236 11.17 -1.87 -8.99
N GLY A 237 10.08 -2.24 -8.32
CA GLY A 237 8.70 -1.96 -8.76
C GLY A 237 8.40 -0.46 -8.81
N GLY A 238 7.81 -0.01 -9.92
CA GLY A 238 7.75 1.42 -10.28
C GLY A 238 7.01 2.33 -9.30
N ARG A 239 5.99 1.81 -8.61
CA ARG A 239 5.07 2.58 -7.75
C ARG A 239 5.20 2.31 -6.25
N GLY A 240 6.22 1.56 -5.81
CA GLY A 240 6.42 1.25 -4.39
C GLY A 240 6.53 2.50 -3.49
N TRP A 241 6.95 3.62 -4.07
CA TRP A 241 7.11 4.90 -3.39
C TRP A 241 5.80 5.62 -3.02
N GLU A 242 4.67 5.27 -3.68
CA GLU A 242 3.34 5.78 -3.32
C GLU A 242 2.83 5.17 -2.01
N GLY A 243 3.22 3.93 -1.71
CA GLY A 243 2.93 3.22 -0.46
C GLY A 243 3.93 3.53 0.66
N PHE A 244 3.80 2.89 1.81
CA PHE A 244 4.51 3.26 3.04
C PHE A 244 5.74 2.40 3.40
N GLY A 245 6.14 1.45 2.55
CA GLY A 245 7.22 0.49 2.84
C GLY A 245 6.86 -0.94 2.48
N THR A 246 7.70 -1.91 2.84
CA THR A 246 7.53 -3.33 2.48
C THR A 246 6.83 -4.19 3.52
N ASP A 247 6.47 -3.62 4.67
CA ASP A 247 5.86 -4.36 5.78
C ASP A 247 4.35 -4.11 5.95
N PRO A 248 3.52 -5.17 6.04
CA PRO A 248 2.06 -5.05 6.16
C PRO A 248 1.58 -4.37 7.44
N ALA A 249 2.29 -4.52 8.57
CA ALA A 249 1.93 -3.84 9.81
C ALA A 249 2.24 -2.34 9.72
N LEU A 250 3.42 -1.98 9.19
CA LEU A 250 3.77 -0.57 8.91
C LEU A 250 2.78 0.07 7.93
N GLN A 251 2.58 -0.53 6.76
CA GLN A 251 1.63 -0.07 5.73
C GLN A 251 0.20 0.03 6.26
N GLY A 252 -0.28 -0.99 6.97
CA GLY A 252 -1.62 -1.02 7.54
C GLY A 252 -1.85 0.03 8.64
N ILE A 253 -0.84 0.31 9.48
CA ILE A 253 -0.93 1.39 10.48
C ILE A 253 -0.94 2.75 9.78
N ALA A 254 -0.03 2.97 8.82
CA ALA A 254 0.10 4.24 8.11
C ALA A 254 -1.13 4.59 7.27
N ALA A 255 -1.69 3.60 6.56
CA ALA A 255 -2.94 3.74 5.83
C ALA A 255 -4.11 4.07 6.76
N ALA A 256 -4.29 3.31 7.84
CA ALA A 256 -5.37 3.54 8.81
C ALA A 256 -5.33 4.95 9.44
N GLN A 257 -4.14 5.49 9.74
CA GLN A 257 -4.01 6.86 10.25
C GLN A 257 -4.26 7.92 9.16
N THR A 258 -3.72 7.71 7.96
CA THR A 258 -3.93 8.62 6.81
C THR A 258 -5.42 8.71 6.44
N ILE A 259 -6.12 7.57 6.39
CA ILE A 259 -7.56 7.48 6.12
C ILE A 259 -8.37 8.25 7.18
N LYS A 260 -8.08 8.04 8.47
CA LYS A 260 -8.74 8.80 9.55
C LYS A 260 -8.57 10.30 9.38
N GLY A 261 -7.35 10.75 9.07
CA GLY A 261 -7.07 12.16 8.82
C GLY A 261 -7.90 12.73 7.66
N ILE A 262 -7.89 12.06 6.50
CA ILE A 262 -8.64 12.48 5.31
C ILE A 262 -10.14 12.56 5.60
N GLN A 263 -10.69 11.51 6.22
CA GLN A 263 -12.13 11.36 6.40
C GLN A 263 -12.72 12.22 7.53
N GLU A 264 -11.91 12.65 8.50
CA GLU A 264 -12.35 13.61 9.51
C GLU A 264 -12.68 14.99 8.91
N GLU A 265 -12.04 15.36 7.81
CA GLU A 265 -12.37 16.56 7.02
C GLU A 265 -13.61 16.35 6.11
N GLY A 266 -14.21 15.15 6.12
CA GLY A 266 -15.43 14.81 5.39
C GLY A 266 -15.19 14.31 3.95
N VAL A 267 -13.94 14.17 3.52
CA VAL A 267 -13.59 13.69 2.17
C VAL A 267 -13.43 12.18 2.18
N MET A 268 -13.98 11.48 1.18
CA MET A 268 -13.86 10.01 1.08
C MET A 268 -12.43 9.62 0.72
N ALA A 269 -11.82 8.71 1.48
CA ALA A 269 -10.54 8.12 1.13
C ALA A 269 -10.75 6.84 0.31
N THR A 270 -9.92 6.63 -0.70
CA THR A 270 -9.88 5.40 -1.50
C THR A 270 -8.56 4.67 -1.27
N VAL A 271 -8.59 3.54 -0.55
CA VAL A 271 -7.39 2.70 -0.40
C VAL A 271 -7.13 1.93 -1.70
N LYS A 272 -5.89 1.99 -2.21
CA LYS A 272 -5.51 1.44 -3.53
C LYS A 272 -4.17 0.69 -3.51
N HIS A 273 -3.89 -0.25 -4.42
CA HIS A 273 -4.76 -0.86 -5.44
C HIS A 273 -4.98 -2.33 -5.06
N LEU A 274 -6.24 -2.77 -4.89
CA LEU A 274 -6.62 -4.12 -4.45
C LEU A 274 -6.64 -5.09 -5.64
N VAL A 275 -5.75 -6.07 -5.77
CA VAL A 275 -4.56 -6.36 -4.95
C VAL A 275 -3.49 -7.03 -5.83
N GLY A 276 -2.23 -6.98 -5.40
CA GLY A 276 -1.12 -7.67 -6.06
C GLY A 276 -0.62 -6.99 -7.34
N ASN A 277 -0.88 -5.68 -7.51
CA ASN A 277 -0.27 -4.87 -8.55
C ASN A 277 1.18 -4.51 -8.17
N GLU A 278 2.05 -5.51 -8.15
CA GLU A 278 3.42 -5.40 -7.60
C GLU A 278 4.49 -4.95 -8.63
N GLN A 279 4.15 -4.91 -9.91
CA GLN A 279 4.96 -4.30 -10.98
C GLN A 279 4.08 -3.56 -11.98
N GLU A 280 4.67 -2.62 -12.71
CA GLU A 280 4.01 -1.89 -13.77
C GLU A 280 4.06 -2.64 -15.12
N HIS A 281 5.12 -3.39 -15.39
CA HIS A 281 5.23 -4.17 -16.62
C HIS A 281 4.06 -5.14 -16.75
N TYR A 282 3.41 -5.12 -17.92
CA TYR A 282 2.23 -5.92 -18.24
C TYR A 282 0.98 -5.63 -17.39
N ARG A 283 0.93 -4.55 -16.58
CA ARG A 283 -0.23 -4.26 -15.71
C ARG A 283 -1.51 -4.01 -16.52
N GLN A 284 -1.38 -3.40 -17.70
CA GLN A 284 -2.46 -3.15 -18.66
C GLN A 284 -2.22 -3.83 -20.01
N THR A 285 -3.27 -3.86 -20.83
CA THR A 285 -3.25 -4.28 -22.22
C THR A 285 -2.55 -3.23 -23.09
N HIS A 286 -1.54 -3.63 -23.87
CA HIS A 286 -0.82 -2.77 -24.83
C HIS A 286 -0.14 -1.50 -24.25
N GLU A 287 0.21 -1.48 -22.96
CA GLU A 287 0.87 -0.33 -22.31
C GLU A 287 2.41 -0.40 -22.46
N THR A 288 3.14 -1.00 -21.52
CA THR A 288 4.61 -1.14 -21.63
C THR A 288 5.04 -2.19 -22.65
N ARG A 289 4.17 -3.15 -22.97
CA ARG A 289 4.43 -4.26 -23.90
C ARG A 289 3.20 -4.47 -24.78
N ASN A 290 3.40 -5.06 -25.96
CA ASN A 290 2.31 -5.33 -26.91
C ASN A 290 1.55 -6.62 -26.55
N ASN A 291 1.04 -6.71 -25.32
CA ASN A 291 0.29 -7.86 -24.77
C ASN A 291 -1.22 -7.60 -24.77
N PRO A 292 -2.06 -8.59 -25.14
CA PRO A 292 -3.52 -8.44 -25.21
C PRO A 292 -4.23 -8.53 -23.84
N TYR A 293 -3.54 -9.00 -22.79
CA TYR A 293 -4.10 -9.16 -21.44
C TYR A 293 -3.11 -8.71 -20.37
N ALA A 294 -3.61 -8.23 -19.22
CA ALA A 294 -2.76 -7.95 -18.06
C ALA A 294 -2.11 -9.22 -17.48
N TYR A 295 -1.05 -9.07 -16.69
CA TYR A 295 -0.48 -10.17 -15.92
C TYR A 295 -1.43 -10.67 -14.82
N SER A 296 -1.22 -11.91 -14.38
CA SER A 296 -1.85 -12.49 -13.21
C SER A 296 -0.87 -12.68 -12.06
N SER A 297 -1.15 -12.02 -10.94
CA SER A 297 -0.56 -12.31 -9.63
C SER A 297 -1.27 -13.52 -9.02
N ASN A 298 -0.58 -14.66 -8.96
CA ASN A 298 -1.13 -15.88 -8.39
C ASN A 298 -0.66 -16.00 -6.94
N ILE A 299 -1.55 -15.66 -6.03
CA ILE A 299 -1.31 -15.53 -4.58
C ILE A 299 -2.08 -16.64 -3.87
N ASP A 300 -1.44 -17.36 -2.96
CA ASP A 300 -2.12 -18.30 -2.08
C ASP A 300 -2.91 -17.59 -0.98
N ASP A 301 -3.88 -18.30 -0.42
CA ASP A 301 -4.85 -17.75 0.53
C ASP A 301 -4.18 -17.21 1.81
N ARG A 302 -3.17 -17.90 2.36
CA ARG A 302 -2.47 -17.45 3.57
C ARG A 302 -1.63 -16.20 3.30
N THR A 303 -0.92 -16.18 2.19
CA THR A 303 -0.12 -15.04 1.76
C THR A 303 -0.99 -13.81 1.46
N LEU A 304 -2.20 -14.00 0.93
CA LEU A 304 -3.17 -12.91 0.80
C LEU A 304 -3.53 -12.32 2.18
N HIS A 305 -3.94 -13.14 3.16
CA HIS A 305 -4.41 -12.66 4.46
C HIS A 305 -3.31 -12.06 5.34
N GLU A 306 -2.13 -12.68 5.41
CA GLU A 306 -1.03 -12.27 6.32
C GLU A 306 -0.10 -11.18 5.74
N LEU A 307 -0.14 -10.93 4.42
CA LEU A 307 0.76 -9.98 3.75
C LEU A 307 -0.02 -8.93 2.93
N TYR A 308 -0.48 -9.28 1.72
CA TYR A 308 -0.99 -8.29 0.76
C TYR A 308 -2.34 -7.66 1.15
N GLY A 309 -3.20 -8.42 1.82
CA GLY A 309 -4.53 -8.00 2.27
C GLY A 309 -4.54 -7.31 3.64
N TRP A 310 -3.54 -7.54 4.48
CA TRP A 310 -3.47 -7.00 5.84
C TRP A 310 -3.61 -5.46 5.90
N PRO A 311 -2.97 -4.66 5.02
CA PRO A 311 -3.20 -3.20 4.97
C PRO A 311 -4.63 -2.81 4.57
N PHE A 312 -5.30 -3.58 3.72
CA PHE A 312 -6.71 -3.37 3.36
C PHE A 312 -7.62 -3.70 4.55
N GLN A 313 -7.37 -4.79 5.29
CA GLN A 313 -8.07 -5.10 6.53
C GLN A 313 -7.96 -3.97 7.57
N ASN A 314 -6.76 -3.41 7.74
CA ASN A 314 -6.55 -2.22 8.57
C ASN A 314 -7.35 -1.00 8.08
N SER A 315 -7.43 -0.80 6.77
CA SER A 315 -8.13 0.32 6.14
C SER A 315 -9.64 0.20 6.29
N VAL A 316 -10.21 -1.00 6.10
CA VAL A 316 -11.62 -1.26 6.42
C VAL A 316 -11.89 -1.09 7.92
N LYS A 317 -10.97 -1.52 8.81
CA LYS A 317 -11.13 -1.24 10.26
C LYS A 317 -11.09 0.25 10.60
N ALA A 318 -10.41 1.06 9.80
CA ALA A 318 -10.38 2.51 9.93
C ALA A 318 -11.64 3.20 9.36
N GLY A 319 -12.58 2.45 8.79
CA GLY A 319 -13.81 2.96 8.20
C GLY A 319 -13.64 3.59 6.83
N VAL A 320 -12.70 3.10 6.01
CA VAL A 320 -12.44 3.63 4.67
C VAL A 320 -13.71 3.62 3.80
N ALA A 321 -13.97 4.72 3.10
CA ALA A 321 -15.18 4.92 2.32
C ALA A 321 -15.17 4.21 0.95
N SER A 322 -13.98 4.08 0.35
CA SER A 322 -13.79 3.50 -0.98
C SER A 322 -12.57 2.57 -1.03
N VAL A 323 -12.63 1.58 -1.93
CA VAL A 323 -11.51 0.71 -2.29
C VAL A 323 -11.37 0.72 -3.80
N MET A 324 -10.15 0.89 -4.32
CA MET A 324 -9.86 0.78 -5.74
C MET A 324 -9.35 -0.61 -6.08
N CYS A 325 -10.04 -1.34 -6.97
CA CYS A 325 -9.53 -2.59 -7.53
C CYS A 325 -8.49 -2.32 -8.64
N SER A 326 -7.47 -3.16 -8.72
CA SER A 326 -6.29 -2.96 -9.56
C SER A 326 -6.43 -3.43 -11.02
N TYR A 327 -5.46 -3.06 -11.85
CA TYR A 327 -5.39 -3.47 -13.26
C TYR A 327 -5.09 -4.96 -13.49
N ASN A 328 -4.24 -5.55 -12.66
CA ASN A 328 -3.79 -6.94 -12.81
C ASN A 328 -4.92 -7.95 -12.56
N MET A 329 -4.72 -9.17 -13.07
CA MET A 329 -5.48 -10.32 -12.60
C MET A 329 -4.93 -10.83 -11.27
N VAL A 330 -5.81 -11.42 -10.46
CA VAL A 330 -5.44 -12.24 -9.30
C VAL A 330 -5.99 -13.64 -9.54
N ASN A 331 -5.12 -14.65 -9.59
CA ASN A 331 -5.51 -16.03 -9.95
C ASN A 331 -6.38 -16.08 -11.24
N VAL A 332 -5.90 -15.44 -12.32
CA VAL A 332 -6.46 -15.42 -13.68
C VAL A 332 -7.89 -14.83 -13.76
N SER A 333 -8.25 -13.96 -12.82
CA SER A 333 -9.44 -13.12 -12.87
C SER A 333 -9.05 -11.67 -12.55
N TYR A 334 -9.35 -10.73 -13.45
CA TYR A 334 -9.10 -9.29 -13.29
C TYR A 334 -9.63 -8.79 -11.95
N ALA A 335 -8.85 -8.03 -11.19
CA ALA A 335 -9.22 -7.69 -9.81
C ALA A 335 -10.58 -6.96 -9.72
N CYS A 336 -10.92 -6.11 -10.69
CA CYS A 336 -12.22 -5.43 -10.82
C CYS A 336 -13.40 -6.30 -11.28
N GLU A 337 -13.22 -7.61 -11.43
CA GLU A 337 -14.28 -8.59 -11.66
C GLU A 337 -13.99 -9.93 -10.93
N ASN A 338 -13.13 -9.90 -9.91
CA ASN A 338 -12.73 -11.06 -9.15
C ASN A 338 -13.66 -11.27 -7.94
N SER A 339 -14.58 -12.22 -8.05
CA SER A 339 -15.61 -12.45 -7.03
C SER A 339 -15.06 -12.93 -5.68
N LYS A 340 -14.10 -13.86 -5.60
CA LYS A 340 -13.48 -14.22 -4.30
C LYS A 340 -12.78 -13.04 -3.65
N LEU A 341 -12.16 -12.15 -4.42
CA LEU A 341 -11.48 -10.96 -3.89
C LEU A 341 -12.45 -9.88 -3.40
N MET A 342 -13.41 -9.46 -4.24
CA MET A 342 -14.33 -8.37 -3.90
C MET A 342 -15.53 -8.83 -3.05
N ASN A 343 -16.17 -9.94 -3.40
CA ASN A 343 -17.34 -10.44 -2.65
C ASN A 343 -16.90 -11.21 -1.40
N GLY A 344 -16.01 -12.20 -1.55
CA GLY A 344 -15.63 -13.10 -0.46
C GLY A 344 -14.71 -12.41 0.56
N TYR A 345 -13.55 -11.95 0.12
CA TYR A 345 -12.56 -11.32 1.01
C TYR A 345 -13.00 -9.92 1.45
N LEU A 346 -13.18 -8.97 0.52
CA LEU A 346 -13.45 -7.58 0.92
C LEU A 346 -14.84 -7.37 1.53
N LYS A 347 -15.92 -7.78 0.86
CA LYS A 347 -17.29 -7.44 1.30
C LYS A 347 -17.81 -8.34 2.43
N ASP A 348 -17.61 -9.66 2.36
CA ASP A 348 -18.06 -10.57 3.41
C ASP A 348 -17.08 -10.68 4.58
N GLU A 349 -15.83 -11.07 4.32
CA GLU A 349 -14.87 -11.29 5.41
C GLU A 349 -14.44 -9.98 6.08
N LEU A 350 -13.98 -8.98 5.34
CA LEU A 350 -13.59 -7.71 5.95
C LEU A 350 -14.77 -6.83 6.38
N GLY A 351 -16.02 -7.20 6.06
CA GLY A 351 -17.21 -6.43 6.42
C GLY A 351 -17.30 -5.06 5.73
N PHE A 352 -16.71 -4.91 4.55
CA PHE A 352 -16.59 -3.61 3.89
C PHE A 352 -17.96 -3.00 3.52
N SER A 353 -18.28 -1.88 4.17
CA SER A 353 -19.54 -1.14 4.00
C SER A 353 -19.45 0.05 3.03
N GLY A 354 -18.27 0.37 2.50
CA GLY A 354 -18.09 1.38 1.45
C GLY A 354 -18.39 0.83 0.05
N PHE A 355 -17.90 1.54 -0.98
CA PHE A 355 -18.03 1.15 -2.39
C PHE A 355 -16.69 0.76 -3.03
N VAL A 356 -16.70 -0.18 -3.97
CA VAL A 356 -15.53 -0.54 -4.78
C VAL A 356 -15.56 0.22 -6.11
N GLN A 357 -14.54 1.03 -6.36
CA GLN A 357 -14.33 1.67 -7.66
C GLN A 357 -13.26 0.93 -8.48
N SER A 358 -13.32 1.04 -9.80
CA SER A 358 -12.19 0.63 -10.64
C SER A 358 -11.05 1.65 -10.60
N ASP A 359 -9.83 1.17 -10.83
CA ASP A 359 -8.78 1.98 -11.43
C ASP A 359 -9.18 2.31 -12.91
N TRP A 360 -8.51 3.27 -13.55
CA TRP A 360 -8.98 3.90 -14.80
C TRP A 360 -8.88 2.95 -15.99
N LEU A 361 -10.03 2.44 -16.48
CA LEU A 361 -10.14 1.30 -17.43
C LEU A 361 -9.71 -0.08 -16.88
N ALA A 362 -9.68 -0.28 -15.56
CA ALA A 362 -9.46 -1.62 -14.98
C ALA A 362 -10.69 -2.55 -15.12
N GLN A 363 -11.88 -2.00 -15.42
CA GLN A 363 -13.08 -2.77 -15.71
C GLN A 363 -12.97 -3.49 -17.07
N ARG A 364 -13.22 -4.80 -17.12
CA ARG A 364 -13.12 -5.62 -18.35
C ARG A 364 -14.43 -6.27 -18.79
N SER A 365 -15.50 -6.15 -18.02
CA SER A 365 -16.86 -6.62 -18.37
C SER A 365 -17.97 -5.77 -17.76
N GLY A 366 -19.17 -5.82 -18.35
CA GLY A 366 -20.37 -5.15 -17.82
C GLY A 366 -21.01 -5.92 -16.65
N VAL A 367 -21.85 -6.91 -16.96
CA VAL A 367 -22.61 -7.68 -15.95
C VAL A 367 -21.72 -8.50 -15.02
N ALA A 368 -20.61 -9.09 -15.51
CA ALA A 368 -19.78 -9.96 -14.67
C ALA A 368 -19.03 -9.17 -13.58
N SER A 369 -18.42 -8.01 -13.87
CA SER A 369 -17.85 -7.11 -12.84
C SER A 369 -18.90 -6.66 -11.81
N ALA A 370 -20.10 -6.30 -12.27
CA ALA A 370 -21.23 -5.91 -11.44
C ALA A 370 -21.63 -7.02 -10.45
N LEU A 371 -21.75 -8.27 -10.91
CA LEU A 371 -22.06 -9.42 -10.05
C LEU A 371 -20.88 -9.80 -9.14
N ALA A 372 -19.64 -9.65 -9.62
CA ALA A 372 -18.42 -9.98 -8.90
C ALA A 372 -18.07 -9.00 -7.77
N GLY A 373 -18.69 -7.82 -7.74
CA GLY A 373 -18.65 -6.93 -6.58
C GLY A 373 -18.25 -5.48 -6.86
N LEU A 374 -17.96 -5.09 -8.09
CA LEU A 374 -17.68 -3.69 -8.45
C LEU A 374 -18.91 -2.81 -8.18
N ASP A 375 -18.73 -1.59 -7.68
CA ASP A 375 -19.81 -0.62 -7.40
C ASP A 375 -19.73 0.66 -8.24
N MET A 376 -18.54 1.04 -8.69
CA MET A 376 -18.31 2.25 -9.48
C MET A 376 -17.29 2.03 -10.62
N SER A 377 -17.67 2.38 -11.84
CA SER A 377 -16.81 2.35 -13.03
C SER A 377 -16.13 3.70 -13.26
N MET A 378 -14.80 3.71 -13.41
CA MET A 378 -13.99 4.90 -13.66
C MET A 378 -12.99 4.68 -14.81
N PRO A 379 -12.77 5.68 -15.69
CA PRO A 379 -13.47 6.98 -15.76
C PRO A 379 -14.89 6.87 -16.34
N GLY A 380 -15.35 5.67 -16.72
CA GLY A 380 -16.68 5.40 -17.25
C GLY A 380 -16.68 4.87 -18.68
N ASP A 381 -15.64 5.18 -19.48
CA ASP A 381 -15.35 4.50 -20.74
C ASP A 381 -15.09 2.99 -20.50
N GLY A 382 -15.19 2.18 -21.56
CA GLY A 382 -15.15 0.72 -21.48
C GLY A 382 -13.75 0.12 -21.57
N LEU A 383 -13.35 -0.26 -22.79
CA LEU A 383 -12.05 -0.91 -23.06
C LEU A 383 -11.01 0.04 -23.68
N ASP A 384 -11.47 1.12 -24.30
CA ASP A 384 -10.67 2.12 -25.00
C ASP A 384 -10.79 3.48 -24.27
N TRP A 385 -9.75 4.31 -24.33
CA TRP A 385 -9.75 5.63 -23.68
C TRP A 385 -10.57 6.66 -24.47
N ALA A 386 -11.40 7.41 -23.75
CA ALA A 386 -12.04 8.65 -24.22
C ALA A 386 -12.84 8.50 -25.53
N ASP A 387 -13.58 7.40 -25.66
CA ASP A 387 -14.39 7.07 -26.83
C ASP A 387 -15.91 7.05 -26.53
N GLY A 388 -16.29 7.12 -25.25
CA GLY A 388 -17.68 7.11 -24.77
C GLY A 388 -18.37 5.74 -24.79
N LYS A 389 -17.68 4.65 -25.14
CA LYS A 389 -18.26 3.30 -25.20
C LYS A 389 -18.11 2.59 -23.85
N SER A 390 -18.98 2.92 -22.91
CA SER A 390 -18.99 2.30 -21.58
C SER A 390 -19.33 0.80 -21.60
N LEU A 391 -18.77 0.05 -20.65
CA LEU A 391 -19.21 -1.30 -20.29
C LEU A 391 -20.40 -1.30 -19.31
N TRP A 392 -20.68 -0.16 -18.67
CA TRP A 392 -21.87 0.13 -17.87
C TRP A 392 -22.71 1.20 -18.58
N GLY A 393 -23.13 2.29 -17.93
CA GLY A 393 -23.96 3.33 -18.54
C GLY A 393 -25.18 2.74 -19.27
N PRO A 394 -25.28 2.86 -20.60
CA PRO A 394 -26.41 2.32 -21.36
C PRO A 394 -26.46 0.78 -21.34
N GLU A 395 -25.32 0.09 -21.25
CA GLU A 395 -25.27 -1.36 -21.12
C GLU A 395 -25.80 -1.83 -19.76
N LEU A 396 -25.60 -1.03 -18.70
CA LEU A 396 -26.15 -1.31 -17.38
C LEU A 396 -27.67 -1.17 -17.38
N ALA A 397 -28.21 -0.13 -18.05
CA ALA A 397 -29.66 0.03 -18.25
C ALA A 397 -30.27 -1.18 -18.98
N LYS A 398 -29.68 -1.59 -20.10
CA LYS A 398 -30.12 -2.77 -20.86
C LYS A 398 -30.06 -4.06 -20.03
N SER A 399 -29.03 -4.20 -19.19
CA SER A 399 -28.83 -5.38 -18.34
C SER A 399 -29.84 -5.49 -17.19
N ILE A 400 -30.30 -4.36 -16.63
CA ILE A 400 -31.41 -4.35 -15.67
C ILE A 400 -32.74 -4.68 -16.38
N LEU A 401 -33.03 -4.02 -17.51
CA LEU A 401 -34.31 -4.16 -18.21
C LEU A 401 -34.55 -5.57 -18.75
N ASN A 402 -33.50 -6.26 -19.23
CA ASN A 402 -33.62 -7.65 -19.70
C ASN A 402 -33.46 -8.70 -18.58
N GLY A 403 -33.19 -8.29 -17.34
CA GLY A 403 -33.03 -9.19 -16.19
C GLY A 403 -31.73 -10.01 -16.15
N SER A 404 -30.70 -9.64 -16.93
CA SER A 404 -29.36 -10.25 -16.84
C SER A 404 -28.59 -9.80 -15.61
N LEU A 405 -28.90 -8.61 -15.08
CA LEU A 405 -28.41 -8.11 -13.81
C LEU A 405 -29.62 -7.80 -12.90
N PRO A 406 -29.70 -8.36 -11.67
CA PRO A 406 -30.77 -8.03 -10.74
C PRO A 406 -30.71 -6.55 -10.31
N ILE A 407 -31.85 -5.86 -10.31
CA ILE A 407 -31.94 -4.46 -9.83
C ILE A 407 -31.51 -4.32 -8.36
N GLU A 408 -31.69 -5.36 -7.55
CA GLU A 408 -31.16 -5.45 -6.18
C GLU A 408 -29.65 -5.26 -6.09
N ARG A 409 -28.89 -5.71 -7.11
CA ARG A 409 -27.45 -5.50 -7.16
C ARG A 409 -27.11 -4.04 -7.41
N LEU A 410 -27.81 -3.38 -8.34
CA LEU A 410 -27.65 -1.95 -8.61
C LEU A 410 -28.08 -1.08 -7.42
N ASN A 411 -29.20 -1.43 -6.75
CA ASN A 411 -29.63 -0.75 -5.53
C ASN A 411 -28.52 -0.79 -4.46
N ASP A 412 -27.83 -1.92 -4.27
CA ASP A 412 -26.69 -2.03 -3.35
C ASP A 412 -25.50 -1.15 -3.76
N MET A 413 -25.10 -1.15 -5.06
CA MET A 413 -24.01 -0.30 -5.56
C MET A 413 -24.23 1.17 -5.21
N VAL A 414 -25.41 1.69 -5.55
CA VAL A 414 -25.77 3.10 -5.31
C VAL A 414 -25.86 3.39 -3.82
N THR A 415 -26.41 2.46 -3.04
CA THR A 415 -26.56 2.63 -1.59
C THR A 415 -25.20 2.68 -0.91
N ARG A 416 -24.21 1.90 -1.34
CA ARG A 416 -22.82 2.00 -0.84
C ARG A 416 -22.21 3.39 -1.07
N VAL A 417 -22.38 3.95 -2.27
CA VAL A 417 -21.89 5.30 -2.62
C VAL A 417 -22.62 6.40 -1.82
N VAL A 418 -23.95 6.33 -1.76
CA VAL A 418 -24.79 7.32 -1.03
C VAL A 418 -24.59 7.21 0.49
N ALA A 419 -24.39 6.00 1.03
CA ALA A 419 -24.06 5.79 2.43
C ALA A 419 -22.68 6.36 2.77
N ALA A 420 -21.67 6.23 1.90
CA ALA A 420 -20.36 6.85 2.09
C ALA A 420 -20.44 8.39 2.09
N TRP A 421 -21.23 8.96 1.19
CA TRP A 421 -21.53 10.39 1.14
C TRP A 421 -22.18 10.90 2.44
N TYR A 422 -23.14 10.15 3.01
CA TYR A 422 -23.75 10.46 4.30
C TYR A 422 -22.82 10.20 5.50
N GLN A 423 -22.00 9.14 5.47
CA GLN A 423 -21.10 8.74 6.56
C GLN A 423 -20.08 9.83 6.87
N LEU A 424 -19.59 10.53 5.84
CA LEU A 424 -18.63 11.61 5.99
C LEU A 424 -19.28 13.01 6.02
N GLY A 425 -20.61 13.08 6.07
CA GLY A 425 -21.36 14.31 6.19
C GLY A 425 -21.24 15.23 4.98
N GLN A 426 -21.12 14.68 3.77
CA GLN A 426 -21.10 15.46 2.53
C GLN A 426 -22.50 15.98 2.12
N ASP A 427 -23.55 15.60 2.86
CA ASP A 427 -24.88 16.20 2.80
C ASP A 427 -24.93 17.61 3.41
N ASP A 428 -23.99 17.94 4.31
CA ASP A 428 -23.85 19.23 4.98
C ASP A 428 -23.36 20.34 4.03
N LEU A 429 -24.28 21.23 3.65
CA LEU A 429 -24.02 22.38 2.78
C LEU A 429 -23.03 23.40 3.36
N SER A 430 -22.72 23.36 4.67
CA SER A 430 -21.66 24.19 5.26
C SER A 430 -20.25 23.66 5.00
N LYS A 431 -20.13 22.38 4.62
CA LYS A 431 -18.88 21.70 4.26
C LYS A 431 -18.74 21.49 2.75
N PHE A 432 -19.83 21.12 2.08
CA PHE A 432 -19.87 20.80 0.65
C PHE A 432 -21.01 21.57 -0.02
N ASP A 433 -20.66 22.66 -0.73
CA ASP A 433 -21.64 23.58 -1.34
C ASP A 433 -22.30 23.05 -2.63
N ARG A 434 -21.95 21.82 -3.03
CA ARG A 434 -22.41 21.09 -4.22
C ARG A 434 -22.12 21.79 -5.56
N LYS A 435 -21.15 22.72 -5.63
CA LYS A 435 -20.68 23.31 -6.90
C LYS A 435 -19.64 22.47 -7.65
N GLY A 436 -19.11 21.41 -7.02
CA GLY A 436 -18.04 20.58 -7.58
C GLY A 436 -16.67 21.26 -7.50
N PRO A 437 -15.68 20.79 -8.29
CA PRO A 437 -14.32 21.31 -8.24
C PRO A 437 -14.22 22.80 -8.60
N ASN A 438 -13.32 23.53 -7.94
CA ASN A 438 -13.00 24.92 -8.25
C ASN A 438 -11.72 25.10 -9.11
N PHE A 439 -11.23 24.00 -9.67
CA PHE A 439 -10.12 23.92 -10.62
C PHE A 439 -10.43 22.86 -11.70
N SER A 440 -9.71 22.89 -12.82
CA SER A 440 -9.79 21.87 -13.87
C SER A 440 -8.52 21.02 -13.90
N SER A 441 -8.70 19.71 -14.05
CA SER A 441 -7.60 18.76 -14.26
C SER A 441 -6.95 18.88 -15.64
N TRP A 442 -7.60 19.56 -16.60
CA TRP A 442 -7.24 19.51 -18.03
C TRP A 442 -6.60 20.80 -18.54
N THR A 443 -6.69 21.89 -17.77
CA THR A 443 -6.11 23.18 -18.14
C THR A 443 -5.82 24.02 -16.90
N PHE A 444 -4.73 24.78 -16.93
CA PHE A 444 -4.43 25.81 -15.93
C PHE A 444 -4.97 27.20 -16.32
N ASN A 445 -5.64 27.31 -17.48
CA ASN A 445 -6.30 28.56 -17.87
C ASN A 445 -7.49 28.85 -16.96
N ARG A 446 -7.75 30.14 -16.68
CA ARG A 446 -8.93 30.56 -15.88
C ARG A 446 -10.24 30.04 -16.49
N THR A 447 -10.31 29.99 -17.80
CA THR A 447 -11.47 29.58 -18.58
C THR A 447 -11.14 28.41 -19.50
N GLY A 448 -12.10 27.51 -19.67
CA GLY A 448 -12.01 26.30 -20.49
C GLY A 448 -13.38 25.61 -20.56
N HIS A 449 -13.40 24.35 -20.95
CA HIS A 449 -14.64 23.57 -21.05
C HIS A 449 -14.86 22.75 -19.77
N ILE A 450 -16.12 22.45 -19.44
CA ILE A 450 -16.41 21.48 -18.35
C ILE A 450 -16.10 20.07 -18.85
N ASN A 451 -16.39 19.80 -20.13
CA ASN A 451 -16.22 18.50 -20.76
C ASN A 451 -15.13 18.58 -21.84
N GLU A 452 -13.89 18.89 -21.45
CA GLU A 452 -12.74 19.09 -22.33
C GLU A 452 -12.48 17.88 -23.28
N GLY A 453 -12.93 16.67 -22.91
CA GLY A 453 -12.86 15.49 -23.77
C GLY A 453 -13.77 15.52 -25.01
N SER A 454 -14.79 16.39 -25.03
CA SER A 454 -15.81 16.45 -26.07
C SER A 454 -15.62 17.61 -27.05
N PRO A 455 -15.64 17.37 -28.37
CA PRO A 455 -15.61 18.43 -29.38
C PRO A 455 -16.91 19.25 -29.46
N ASP A 456 -18.00 18.79 -28.84
CA ASP A 456 -19.31 19.42 -28.92
C ASP A 456 -19.58 20.42 -27.77
N ASP A 457 -18.78 20.39 -26.70
CA ASP A 457 -18.90 21.34 -25.59
C ASP A 457 -18.35 22.70 -26.04
N ASN A 458 -19.19 23.54 -26.63
CA ASN A 458 -18.82 24.86 -27.10
C ASN A 458 -18.88 25.94 -25.99
N ASN A 459 -19.14 25.57 -24.73
CA ASN A 459 -19.40 26.50 -23.65
C ASN A 459 -18.15 26.78 -22.81
N ILE A 460 -17.44 27.86 -23.13
CA ILE A 460 -16.28 28.31 -22.35
C ILE A 460 -16.75 29.00 -21.06
N VAL A 461 -16.44 28.39 -19.91
CA VAL A 461 -16.79 28.89 -18.57
C VAL A 461 -15.55 29.13 -17.72
N VAL A 462 -15.70 29.70 -16.51
CA VAL A 462 -14.62 29.75 -15.52
C VAL A 462 -14.46 28.36 -14.90
N VAL A 463 -13.35 27.69 -15.22
CA VAL A 463 -13.03 26.34 -14.72
C VAL A 463 -11.93 26.35 -13.65
N ASN A 464 -11.13 27.43 -13.57
CA ASN A 464 -10.15 27.64 -12.51
C ASN A 464 -10.43 28.93 -11.74
N GLN A 465 -10.60 28.79 -10.42
CA GLN A 465 -10.80 29.90 -9.49
C GLN A 465 -9.50 30.25 -8.72
N PHE A 466 -8.44 29.45 -8.88
CA PHE A 466 -7.11 29.63 -8.26
C PHE A 466 -7.13 29.72 -6.72
N VAL A 467 -8.11 29.07 -6.08
CA VAL A 467 -8.23 29.03 -4.61
C VAL A 467 -6.95 28.46 -3.99
N ASP A 468 -6.33 29.22 -3.10
CA ASP A 468 -5.20 28.73 -2.30
C ASP A 468 -5.71 27.95 -1.09
N VAL A 469 -5.27 26.70 -0.98
CA VAL A 469 -5.72 25.75 0.06
C VAL A 469 -4.59 25.36 1.02
N GLN A 470 -3.36 25.84 0.80
CA GLN A 470 -2.14 25.47 1.54
C GLN A 470 -2.11 25.99 2.99
N GLY A 471 -3.05 26.84 3.39
CA GLY A 471 -3.07 27.50 4.70
C GLY A 471 -1.98 28.58 4.85
N THR A 472 -2.00 29.32 5.96
CA THR A 472 -1.03 30.40 6.22
C THR A 472 -0.60 30.43 7.69
N GLY A 473 0.57 31.01 7.96
CA GLY A 473 1.12 31.09 9.32
C GLY A 473 1.21 29.71 9.97
N ASN A 474 0.71 29.58 11.20
CA ASN A 474 0.73 28.32 11.96
C ASN A 474 -0.20 27.23 11.39
N GLU A 475 -1.11 27.56 10.47
CA GLU A 475 -1.95 26.59 9.74
C GLU A 475 -1.38 26.19 8.38
N SER A 476 -0.18 26.68 8.00
CA SER A 476 0.40 26.34 6.71
C SER A 476 0.78 24.87 6.62
N HIS A 477 0.26 24.16 5.62
CA HIS A 477 0.52 22.75 5.39
C HIS A 477 1.97 22.46 4.97
N SER A 478 2.74 23.49 4.59
CA SER A 478 4.20 23.39 4.45
C SER A 478 4.89 23.01 5.76
N ILE A 479 4.31 23.34 6.94
CA ILE A 479 4.85 22.95 8.25
C ILE A 479 4.79 21.42 8.42
N ILE A 480 3.65 20.79 8.13
CA ILE A 480 3.50 19.33 8.24
C ILE A 480 4.28 18.62 7.13
N ALA A 481 4.34 19.18 5.91
CA ALA A 481 5.19 18.68 4.83
C ALA A 481 6.67 18.69 5.24
N HIS A 482 7.16 19.81 5.80
CA HIS A 482 8.52 19.93 6.31
C HIS A 482 8.81 18.93 7.43
N GLN A 483 7.91 18.81 8.43
CA GLN A 483 8.12 17.89 9.56
C GLN A 483 8.15 16.42 9.12
N VAL A 484 7.28 16.02 8.17
CA VAL A 484 7.30 14.67 7.60
C VAL A 484 8.59 14.42 6.82
N ALA A 485 9.09 15.40 6.06
CA ALA A 485 10.36 15.28 5.34
C ALA A 485 11.56 15.15 6.30
N VAL A 486 11.59 15.95 7.38
CA VAL A 486 12.62 15.88 8.44
C VAL A 486 12.58 14.53 9.15
N GLU A 487 11.40 14.09 9.62
CA GLU A 487 11.28 12.83 10.35
C GLU A 487 11.37 11.59 9.45
N GLY A 488 11.14 11.71 8.14
CA GLY A 488 11.31 10.66 7.14
C GLY A 488 12.70 10.60 6.51
N THR A 489 13.59 11.54 6.86
CA THR A 489 15.00 11.50 6.49
C THR A 489 15.77 10.55 7.42
N ILE A 490 16.46 9.59 6.84
CA ILE A 490 17.18 8.52 7.53
C ILE A 490 18.69 8.78 7.45
N LEU A 491 19.38 8.70 8.58
CA LEU A 491 20.84 8.70 8.62
C LEU A 491 21.35 7.26 8.57
N LEU A 492 21.94 6.85 7.45
CA LEU A 492 22.44 5.47 7.27
C LEU A 492 23.86 5.30 7.81
N LYS A 493 24.71 6.30 7.63
CA LYS A 493 26.11 6.31 8.09
C LYS A 493 26.45 7.68 8.66
N ASN A 494 27.18 7.73 9.77
CA ASN A 494 27.85 8.94 10.25
C ASN A 494 29.06 8.55 11.11
N THR A 495 30.27 8.83 10.62
CA THR A 495 31.52 8.60 11.35
C THR A 495 31.98 9.86 12.09
N GLY A 496 31.05 10.57 12.74
CA GLY A 496 31.32 11.77 13.55
C GLY A 496 31.47 13.08 12.78
N ILE A 497 31.02 13.16 11.52
CA ILE A 497 31.08 14.39 10.72
C ILE A 497 29.80 15.24 10.82
N LEU A 498 28.64 14.61 11.04
CA LEU A 498 27.38 15.30 11.24
C LEU A 498 27.00 15.35 12.73
N PRO A 499 26.31 16.43 13.17
CA PRO A 499 25.89 17.58 12.37
C PRO A 499 26.98 18.64 12.18
N LEU A 500 26.80 19.48 11.15
CA LEU A 500 27.63 20.65 10.85
C LEU A 500 27.13 21.90 11.59
N SER A 501 28.06 22.80 11.87
CA SER A 501 27.80 24.18 12.27
C SER A 501 27.54 25.06 11.04
N GLN A 502 27.00 26.27 11.25
CA GLN A 502 26.87 27.28 10.19
C GLN A 502 28.24 27.69 9.59
N ASP A 503 29.33 27.47 10.32
CA ASP A 503 30.70 27.74 9.86
C ASP A 503 31.31 26.58 9.04
N GLY A 504 30.52 25.54 8.71
CA GLY A 504 30.91 24.47 7.78
C GLY A 504 31.66 23.30 8.41
N LEU A 505 32.06 23.39 9.67
CA LEU A 505 32.73 22.32 10.42
C LEU A 505 31.74 21.49 11.25
N PRO A 506 32.04 20.22 11.56
CA PRO A 506 31.30 19.44 12.56
C PRO A 506 31.19 20.22 13.88
N ILE A 507 30.04 20.16 14.56
CA ILE A 507 29.81 20.93 15.80
C ILE A 507 30.75 20.56 16.97
N THR A 508 31.47 19.44 16.86
CA THR A 508 32.49 18.97 17.81
C THR A 508 33.89 19.48 17.51
N SER A 509 34.11 20.12 16.36
CA SER A 509 35.42 20.65 15.95
C SER A 509 35.77 21.96 16.66
N SER A 510 37.07 22.15 16.90
CA SER A 510 37.60 23.43 17.39
C SER A 510 37.49 24.54 16.32
N TYR A 511 37.39 25.78 16.79
CA TYR A 511 37.33 26.98 15.94
C TYR A 511 38.46 27.05 14.91
N ASN A 512 38.11 27.41 13.67
CA ASN A 512 39.04 27.68 12.57
C ASN A 512 38.97 29.16 12.18
N GLU A 513 40.13 29.79 12.02
CA GLU A 513 40.24 31.17 11.54
C GLU A 513 40.02 31.28 10.02
N ASN A 514 40.39 30.24 9.27
CA ASN A 514 40.26 30.19 7.82
C ASN A 514 38.82 29.85 7.39
N GLN A 515 38.47 30.24 6.16
CA GLN A 515 37.22 29.83 5.53
C GLN A 515 37.25 28.35 5.16
N VAL A 516 36.17 27.63 5.46
CA VAL A 516 35.94 26.25 5.04
C VAL A 516 35.45 26.24 3.60
N ARG A 517 36.10 25.47 2.74
CA ARG A 517 35.79 25.30 1.33
C ARG A 517 34.87 24.09 1.19
N ILE A 518 33.63 24.31 0.77
CA ILE A 518 32.64 23.24 0.63
C ILE A 518 32.24 23.11 -0.85
N GLY A 519 32.35 21.90 -1.38
CA GLY A 519 31.91 21.56 -2.73
C GLY A 519 30.61 20.76 -2.71
N ILE A 520 29.53 21.31 -3.29
CA ILE A 520 28.30 20.57 -3.57
C ILE A 520 28.38 20.02 -4.99
N PHE A 521 28.13 18.72 -5.16
CA PHE A 521 28.23 18.00 -6.43
C PHE A 521 26.96 17.21 -6.70
N GLY A 522 26.61 17.07 -7.98
CA GLY A 522 25.49 16.27 -8.44
C GLY A 522 24.27 17.09 -8.81
N GLU A 523 23.58 16.65 -9.85
CA GLU A 523 22.41 17.31 -10.43
C GLU A 523 21.23 17.37 -9.45
N ASP A 524 21.09 16.33 -8.61
CA ASP A 524 20.05 16.22 -7.57
C ASP A 524 20.18 17.29 -6.45
N ALA A 525 21.30 18.02 -6.39
CA ALA A 525 21.42 19.19 -5.52
C ALA A 525 20.65 20.42 -6.05
N GLY A 526 20.32 20.46 -7.35
CA GLY A 526 19.89 21.64 -8.09
C GLY A 526 18.39 21.76 -8.34
N GLU A 527 18.01 22.88 -8.96
CA GLU A 527 16.62 23.22 -9.32
C GLU A 527 16.19 22.68 -10.69
N GLY A 528 17.16 22.31 -11.53
CA GLY A 528 16.93 21.86 -12.90
C GLY A 528 16.24 22.93 -13.77
N GLU A 529 15.38 22.50 -14.68
CA GLU A 529 14.51 23.34 -15.52
C GLU A 529 13.23 23.79 -14.77
N GLY A 530 13.14 23.54 -13.46
CA GLY A 530 11.99 23.85 -12.60
C GLY A 530 11.13 22.62 -12.26
N PRO A 531 10.38 22.65 -11.14
CA PRO A 531 9.82 21.44 -10.53
C PRO A 531 8.63 20.82 -11.28
N ASN A 532 7.94 21.61 -12.11
CA ASN A 532 6.79 21.16 -12.91
C ASN A 532 7.11 21.07 -14.41
N PHE A 533 8.40 21.13 -14.80
CA PHE A 533 8.82 21.16 -16.20
C PHE A 533 8.31 19.95 -17.02
N CYS A 534 8.36 18.75 -16.43
CA CYS A 534 7.80 17.54 -17.01
C CYS A 534 6.37 17.30 -16.51
N ALA A 535 5.47 16.97 -17.43
CA ALA A 535 4.11 16.53 -17.11
C ALA A 535 4.13 15.25 -16.25
N ASP A 536 3.23 15.17 -15.26
CA ASP A 536 3.15 14.06 -14.28
C ASP A 536 4.51 13.68 -13.66
N ARG A 537 5.43 14.66 -13.56
CA ARG A 537 6.81 14.52 -13.11
C ARG A 537 7.62 13.45 -13.85
N GLY A 538 7.27 13.15 -15.10
CA GLY A 538 7.86 12.11 -15.95
C GLY A 538 9.31 12.33 -16.42
N CYS A 539 10.19 12.85 -15.55
CA CYS A 539 11.62 12.93 -15.77
C CYS A 539 12.41 13.11 -14.47
N ASN A 540 13.54 12.41 -14.36
CA ASN A 540 14.49 12.62 -13.26
C ASN A 540 15.47 13.74 -13.63
N GLN A 541 15.10 15.00 -13.38
CA GLN A 541 15.95 16.19 -13.61
C GLN A 541 15.97 17.13 -12.40
N GLY A 542 17.14 17.64 -12.04
CA GLY A 542 17.32 18.39 -10.80
C GLY A 542 17.08 17.52 -9.55
N THR A 543 16.65 18.13 -8.44
CA THR A 543 16.36 17.44 -7.17
C THR A 543 15.06 16.62 -7.22
N LEU A 544 15.11 15.37 -6.77
CA LEU A 544 13.95 14.46 -6.82
C LEU A 544 13.03 14.62 -5.59
N GLY A 545 11.96 15.41 -5.74
CA GLY A 545 10.95 15.62 -4.69
C GLY A 545 9.87 14.54 -4.59
N ILE A 546 9.52 13.90 -5.71
CA ILE A 546 8.46 12.88 -5.87
C ILE A 546 8.70 12.09 -7.17
N GLY A 547 8.23 10.84 -7.27
CA GLY A 547 8.26 10.06 -8.52
C GLY A 547 7.11 10.39 -9.47
N TRP A 548 7.05 9.71 -10.62
CA TRP A 548 6.15 10.06 -11.74
C TRP A 548 4.83 9.29 -11.83
N GLY A 549 3.87 9.85 -12.57
CA GLY A 549 2.58 9.23 -12.88
C GLY A 549 1.40 9.80 -12.08
N SER A 550 0.32 9.03 -11.92
CA SER A 550 -0.88 9.45 -11.17
C SER A 550 -0.64 9.76 -9.69
N GLY A 551 0.38 9.16 -9.09
CA GLY A 551 0.80 9.47 -7.72
C GLY A 551 1.48 10.83 -7.54
N SER A 552 1.81 11.51 -8.64
CA SER A 552 2.52 12.79 -8.66
C SER A 552 1.58 14.00 -8.59
N VAL A 553 2.15 15.17 -8.27
CA VAL A 553 1.41 16.41 -8.04
C VAL A 553 2.19 17.62 -8.57
N GLU A 554 1.50 18.74 -8.80
CA GLU A 554 2.15 20.01 -9.13
C GLU A 554 2.76 20.63 -7.86
N PHE A 555 4.02 21.04 -7.94
CA PHE A 555 4.70 21.75 -6.87
C PHE A 555 4.29 23.24 -6.88
N PRO A 556 3.85 23.82 -5.75
CA PRO A 556 3.73 25.27 -5.61
C PRO A 556 5.11 25.95 -5.60
N TYR A 557 6.11 25.22 -5.09
CA TYR A 557 7.55 25.46 -5.17
C TYR A 557 8.28 24.16 -4.83
N LEU A 558 9.59 24.10 -5.07
CA LEU A 558 10.46 23.02 -4.58
C LEU A 558 11.78 23.65 -4.16
N ILE A 559 12.13 23.55 -2.87
CA ILE A 559 13.38 24.12 -2.37
C ILE A 559 14.52 23.13 -2.65
N SER A 560 15.45 23.50 -3.52
CA SER A 560 16.60 22.64 -3.82
C SER A 560 17.59 22.55 -2.64
N PRO A 561 18.26 21.40 -2.44
CA PRO A 561 19.29 21.25 -1.41
C PRO A 561 20.40 22.30 -1.49
N ALA A 562 20.91 22.60 -2.69
CA ALA A 562 21.96 23.60 -2.86
C ALA A 562 21.50 25.01 -2.48
N ALA A 563 20.26 25.39 -2.79
CA ALA A 563 19.71 26.69 -2.40
C ALA A 563 19.55 26.82 -0.88
N ALA A 564 19.06 25.77 -0.22
CA ALA A 564 18.87 25.75 1.24
C ALA A 564 20.21 25.76 1.99
N LEU A 565 21.18 24.93 1.60
CA LEU A 565 22.51 24.91 2.21
C LEU A 565 23.26 26.25 2.01
N LYS A 566 23.18 26.84 0.81
CA LYS A 566 23.76 28.16 0.51
C LYS A 566 23.14 29.31 1.32
N LYS A 567 21.91 29.13 1.81
CA LYS A 567 21.21 30.07 2.70
C LYS A 567 21.59 29.84 4.18
N ALA A 568 21.92 28.61 4.56
CA ALA A 568 22.21 28.23 5.94
C ALA A 568 23.66 28.44 6.37
N PHE A 569 24.63 28.27 5.47
CA PHE A 569 26.05 28.49 5.78
C PHE A 569 26.39 29.99 5.92
N ASN A 570 27.28 30.28 6.87
CA ASN A 570 27.84 31.60 7.12
C ASN A 570 28.84 31.97 6.02
N LYS A 571 28.49 32.95 5.18
CA LYS A 571 29.26 33.36 4.00
C LYS A 571 30.65 33.94 4.32
N ASP A 572 30.85 34.44 5.53
CA ASP A 572 32.15 34.94 5.97
C ASP A 572 33.09 33.80 6.41
N LYS A 573 32.54 32.61 6.67
CA LYS A 573 33.24 31.42 7.16
C LYS A 573 33.24 30.23 6.19
N VAL A 574 32.33 30.20 5.23
CA VAL A 574 32.17 29.11 4.26
C VAL A 574 32.26 29.64 2.84
N ASN A 575 33.25 29.17 2.09
CA ASN A 575 33.34 29.33 0.64
C ASN A 575 32.64 28.15 -0.04
N LEU A 576 31.37 28.33 -0.39
CA LEU A 576 30.54 27.29 -1.01
C LEU A 576 30.61 27.33 -2.54
N THR A 577 31.06 26.24 -3.14
CA THR A 577 31.01 26.01 -4.60
C THR A 577 29.95 24.96 -4.93
N VAL A 578 29.25 25.12 -6.06
CA VAL A 578 28.14 24.25 -6.45
C VAL A 578 28.30 23.81 -7.91
N TYR A 579 28.35 22.50 -8.11
CA TYR A 579 28.39 21.82 -9.40
C TYR A 579 27.15 20.95 -9.52
N ALA A 580 26.02 21.57 -9.85
CA ALA A 580 24.71 20.92 -10.01
C ALA A 580 24.63 20.09 -11.31
N THR A 581 25.53 19.13 -11.47
CA THR A 581 25.64 18.22 -12.61
C THR A 581 26.36 16.95 -12.19
N ASN A 582 26.02 15.82 -12.82
CA ASN A 582 26.72 14.55 -12.61
C ASN A 582 27.99 14.42 -13.48
N ASN A 583 28.24 15.38 -14.39
CA ASN A 583 29.45 15.44 -15.21
C ASN A 583 30.30 16.71 -14.99
N PRO A 584 30.77 17.03 -13.76
CA PRO A 584 31.70 18.14 -13.57
C PRO A 584 33.01 17.93 -14.36
N PRO A 585 33.68 19.01 -14.81
CA PRO A 585 34.87 18.93 -15.67
C PRO A 585 36.15 18.56 -14.90
N PHE A 586 36.11 17.50 -14.08
CA PHE A 586 37.22 17.06 -13.22
C PHE A 586 38.53 16.83 -14.00
N ASN A 587 38.44 16.25 -15.21
CA ASN A 587 39.62 15.95 -16.05
C ASN A 587 40.33 17.21 -16.58
N THR A 588 39.59 18.28 -16.86
CA THR A 588 40.15 19.54 -17.39
C THR A 588 40.33 20.61 -16.31
N THR A 589 39.75 20.42 -15.12
CA THR A 589 39.93 21.29 -13.95
C THR A 589 40.01 20.47 -12.66
N PRO A 590 41.11 19.74 -12.39
CA PRO A 590 41.26 18.95 -11.16
C PRO A 590 41.18 19.78 -9.87
N ALA A 591 41.49 21.08 -9.97
CA ALA A 591 41.37 22.05 -8.89
C ALA A 591 39.95 22.19 -8.30
N ILE A 592 38.92 21.64 -8.97
CA ILE A 592 37.54 21.54 -8.47
C ILE A 592 37.46 20.71 -7.18
N LEU A 593 38.21 19.60 -7.11
CA LEU A 593 38.18 18.66 -5.99
C LEU A 593 39.34 18.92 -5.01
N ASN A 594 40.52 19.24 -5.52
CA ASN A 594 41.72 19.54 -4.73
C ASN A 594 41.62 20.81 -3.86
N ASN A 595 40.49 21.51 -3.84
CA ASN A 595 40.27 22.73 -3.07
C ASN A 595 38.98 22.71 -2.24
N GLN A 596 38.50 21.54 -1.80
CA GLN A 596 37.31 21.40 -0.97
C GLN A 596 37.66 20.65 0.31
N ASP A 597 37.54 21.29 1.47
CA ASP A 597 37.76 20.66 2.77
C ASP A 597 36.65 19.62 3.07
N LEU A 598 35.46 19.85 2.52
CA LEU A 598 34.29 18.99 2.62
C LEU A 598 33.56 18.94 1.27
N CYS A 599 33.20 17.74 0.84
CA CYS A 599 32.37 17.51 -0.33
C CYS A 599 30.99 16.97 0.08
N ILE A 600 29.92 17.45 -0.55
CA ILE A 600 28.56 16.94 -0.37
C ILE A 600 28.05 16.51 -1.75
N VAL A 601 27.80 15.21 -1.93
CA VAL A 601 27.37 14.62 -3.20
C VAL A 601 25.90 14.25 -3.14
N PHE A 602 25.15 14.67 -4.14
CA PHE A 602 23.72 14.43 -4.30
C PHE A 602 23.47 13.49 -5.47
N THR A 603 22.67 12.45 -5.25
CA THR A 603 22.25 11.51 -6.29
C THR A 603 20.77 11.17 -6.14
N SER A 604 20.12 10.88 -7.27
CA SER A 604 18.70 10.51 -7.31
C SER A 604 18.49 9.15 -7.97
N VAL A 605 17.43 8.46 -7.56
CA VAL A 605 16.89 7.29 -8.27
C VAL A 605 15.37 7.37 -8.33
N ASP A 606 14.86 7.36 -9.55
CA ASP A 606 13.47 7.64 -9.86
C ASP A 606 12.75 6.45 -10.53
N SER A 607 11.43 6.43 -10.40
CA SER A 607 10.51 5.44 -10.98
C SER A 607 9.09 5.95 -10.88
N GLY A 608 8.15 5.28 -11.54
CA GLY A 608 6.76 5.67 -11.42
C GLY A 608 5.82 4.75 -12.15
N GLU A 609 4.74 5.33 -12.65
CA GLU A 609 3.69 4.59 -13.33
C GLU A 609 4.05 4.16 -14.75
N GLY A 610 3.57 2.98 -15.16
CA GLY A 610 3.93 2.30 -16.42
C GLY A 610 3.59 3.03 -17.72
N TYR A 611 2.66 4.00 -17.71
CA TYR A 611 2.31 4.76 -18.93
C TYR A 611 3.35 5.81 -19.33
N ILE A 612 4.38 6.05 -18.49
CA ILE A 612 5.47 6.99 -18.76
C ILE A 612 6.80 6.23 -18.86
N THR A 613 7.56 6.55 -19.91
CA THR A 613 8.95 6.14 -20.06
C THR A 613 9.86 7.36 -19.89
N TYR A 614 10.89 7.26 -19.05
CA TYR A 614 11.99 8.23 -18.99
C TYR A 614 13.33 7.53 -19.24
N ASP A 615 14.11 8.06 -20.18
CA ASP A 615 15.29 7.42 -20.77
C ASP A 615 14.98 5.99 -21.26
N ASN A 616 15.32 4.96 -20.49
CA ASN A 616 15.02 3.55 -20.78
C ASN A 616 14.14 2.87 -19.69
N ILE A 617 13.57 3.64 -18.77
CA ILE A 617 12.82 3.14 -17.61
C ILE A 617 11.32 3.27 -17.88
N GLU A 618 10.60 2.15 -17.92
CA GLU A 618 9.17 2.06 -18.25
C GLU A 618 8.35 1.72 -16.99
N GLY A 619 8.10 2.73 -16.17
CA GLY A 619 7.56 2.59 -14.82
C GLY A 619 8.52 1.90 -13.83
N ASP A 620 8.73 0.60 -13.98
CA ASP A 620 9.64 -0.20 -13.14
C ASP A 620 11.11 0.09 -13.45
N ARG A 621 11.95 0.12 -12.41
CA ARG A 621 13.40 0.34 -12.53
C ARG A 621 14.08 -0.86 -13.19
N ASN A 622 15.00 -0.59 -14.12
CA ASN A 622 15.77 -1.62 -14.81
C ASN A 622 16.75 -2.37 -13.88
N ASP A 623 17.23 -1.71 -12.83
CA ASP A 623 18.15 -2.26 -11.84
C ASP A 623 17.99 -1.56 -10.47
N LEU A 624 18.94 -1.78 -9.56
CA LEU A 624 18.97 -1.21 -8.21
C LEU A 624 20.21 -0.33 -7.97
N PHE A 625 20.79 0.30 -9.00
CA PHE A 625 21.95 1.20 -8.88
C PHE A 625 21.53 2.68 -8.94
N LEU A 626 22.48 3.60 -8.72
CA LEU A 626 22.19 5.03 -8.81
C LEU A 626 22.10 5.47 -10.28
N GLN A 627 21.03 6.18 -10.61
CA GLN A 627 20.80 6.71 -11.95
C GLN A 627 21.77 7.84 -12.28
N LYS A 628 21.83 8.20 -13.57
CA LYS A 628 22.63 9.32 -14.08
C LYS A 628 24.12 9.25 -13.67
N GLY A 629 24.66 8.04 -13.46
CA GLY A 629 26.05 7.79 -13.07
C GLY A 629 26.39 8.09 -11.60
N GLY A 630 25.40 8.13 -10.70
CA GLY A 630 25.59 8.54 -9.30
C GLY A 630 26.69 7.78 -8.56
N ASP A 631 26.79 6.45 -8.72
CA ASP A 631 27.86 5.63 -8.15
C ASP A 631 29.26 6.12 -8.53
N GLN A 632 29.44 6.52 -9.79
CA GLN A 632 30.72 6.99 -10.30
C GLN A 632 31.03 8.41 -9.83
N LEU A 633 30.01 9.28 -9.76
CA LEU A 633 30.15 10.62 -9.20
C LEU A 633 30.62 10.57 -7.73
N ILE A 634 29.97 9.74 -6.90
CA ILE A 634 30.32 9.60 -5.48
C ILE A 634 31.77 9.14 -5.32
N ARG A 635 32.18 8.08 -6.04
CA ARG A 635 33.58 7.61 -5.99
C ARG A 635 34.56 8.69 -6.42
N THR A 636 34.38 9.27 -7.61
CA THR A 636 35.30 10.31 -8.14
C THR A 636 35.43 11.52 -7.20
N VAL A 637 34.33 11.96 -6.56
CA VAL A 637 34.39 13.05 -5.58
C VAL A 637 35.08 12.58 -4.30
N ALA A 638 34.78 11.39 -3.78
CA ALA A 638 35.37 10.90 -2.53
C ALA A 638 36.86 10.53 -2.66
N ASP A 639 37.31 10.13 -3.85
CA ASP A 639 38.73 9.92 -4.20
C ASP A 639 39.49 11.24 -4.32
N GLY A 640 38.83 12.34 -4.73
CA GLY A 640 39.48 13.61 -5.07
C GLY A 640 39.30 14.75 -4.07
N CYS A 641 38.35 14.68 -3.14
CA CYS A 641 38.06 15.76 -2.18
C CYS A 641 39.32 16.10 -1.36
N ASP A 642 39.69 17.38 -1.29
CA ASP A 642 40.99 17.90 -0.80
C ASP A 642 42.23 17.11 -1.29
N GLY A 643 42.20 16.61 -2.53
CA GLY A 643 43.27 15.79 -3.09
C GLY A 643 43.33 14.35 -2.57
N GLY A 644 42.26 13.87 -1.92
CA GLY A 644 42.11 12.52 -1.36
C GLY A 644 42.03 12.46 0.16
N GLU A 645 42.23 13.58 0.86
CA GLU A 645 42.16 13.68 2.33
C GLU A 645 40.83 14.27 2.85
N GLY A 646 40.07 14.92 1.95
CA GLY A 646 38.82 15.60 2.26
C GLY A 646 37.67 14.63 2.56
N SER A 647 36.78 15.05 3.45
CA SER A 647 35.62 14.23 3.81
C SER A 647 34.46 14.40 2.83
N THR A 648 33.70 13.34 2.62
CA THR A 648 32.51 13.33 1.74
C THR A 648 31.26 12.93 2.50
N ILE A 649 30.19 13.70 2.33
CA ILE A 649 28.82 13.40 2.75
C ILE A 649 28.04 13.02 1.48
N VAL A 650 27.31 11.92 1.50
CA VAL A 650 26.43 11.50 0.41
C VAL A 650 24.98 11.74 0.83
N VAL A 651 24.17 12.28 -0.07
CA VAL A 651 22.72 12.44 0.08
C VAL A 651 22.03 11.77 -1.10
N ILE A 652 21.03 10.93 -0.82
CA ILE A 652 20.31 10.17 -1.83
C ILE A 652 18.81 10.44 -1.71
N HIS A 653 18.20 10.97 -2.77
CA HIS A 653 16.74 10.97 -2.96
C HIS A 653 16.35 9.73 -3.77
N SER A 654 15.36 8.97 -3.31
CA SER A 654 15.03 7.70 -3.94
C SER A 654 13.59 7.24 -3.72
N VAL A 655 13.02 6.66 -4.77
CA VAL A 655 11.77 5.89 -4.77
C VAL A 655 11.85 4.58 -3.99
N GLY A 656 13.04 4.02 -3.78
CA GLY A 656 13.21 2.70 -3.14
C GLY A 656 14.68 2.31 -2.93
N PRO A 657 14.97 1.11 -2.41
CA PRO A 657 16.33 0.72 -2.08
C PRO A 657 17.25 0.67 -3.31
N VAL A 658 18.54 0.92 -3.09
CA VAL A 658 19.62 0.85 -4.09
C VAL A 658 20.83 0.15 -3.47
N ILE A 659 21.71 -0.42 -4.27
CA ILE A 659 22.93 -1.08 -3.82
C ILE A 659 23.99 -0.02 -3.50
N LEU A 660 24.57 -0.10 -2.30
CA LEU A 660 25.50 0.92 -1.78
C LEU A 660 26.97 0.44 -1.67
N GLU A 661 27.23 -0.86 -1.81
CA GLU A 661 28.56 -1.51 -1.64
C GLU A 661 29.68 -0.88 -2.50
N SER A 662 29.31 -0.13 -3.54
CA SER A 662 30.26 0.51 -4.46
C SER A 662 30.92 1.78 -3.89
N PHE A 663 30.39 2.33 -2.78
CA PHE A 663 30.92 3.54 -2.11
C PHE A 663 30.67 3.62 -0.60
N ASP A 664 29.77 2.83 -0.01
CA ASP A 664 29.40 2.95 1.41
C ASP A 664 30.57 2.70 2.37
N ASN A 665 31.45 1.76 2.02
CA ASN A 665 32.67 1.40 2.75
C ASN A 665 33.88 2.26 2.34
N HIS A 666 33.70 3.24 1.45
CA HIS A 666 34.78 4.14 1.04
C HIS A 666 35.30 4.95 2.24
N PRO A 667 36.62 5.04 2.48
CA PRO A 667 37.16 5.65 3.70
C PRO A 667 36.80 7.13 3.84
N ASN A 668 36.63 7.85 2.73
CA ASN A 668 36.30 9.28 2.72
C ASN A 668 34.79 9.55 2.75
N VAL A 669 33.92 8.56 2.50
CA VAL A 669 32.47 8.72 2.69
C VAL A 669 32.18 8.63 4.19
N LYS A 670 32.09 9.78 4.85
CA LYS A 670 31.93 9.89 6.31
C LYS A 670 30.46 9.85 6.75
N ALA A 671 29.53 10.27 5.89
CA ALA A 671 28.11 10.14 6.15
C ALA A 671 27.29 9.81 4.89
N ILE A 672 26.16 9.12 5.10
CA ILE A 672 25.17 8.81 4.06
C ILE A 672 23.80 9.18 4.64
N ILE A 673 23.14 10.16 4.03
CA ILE A 673 21.78 10.59 4.34
C ILE A 673 20.86 10.06 3.23
N TRP A 674 19.75 9.48 3.64
CA TRP A 674 18.74 8.91 2.77
C TRP A 674 17.43 9.65 2.95
N ALA A 675 17.07 10.47 1.96
CA ALA A 675 16.00 11.47 2.05
C ALA A 675 14.66 11.00 1.45
N ASN A 676 14.60 9.81 0.85
CA ASN A 676 13.42 9.29 0.15
C ASN A 676 12.87 10.30 -0.87
N LEU A 677 11.60 10.69 -0.75
CA LEU A 677 10.89 11.66 -1.60
C LEU A 677 10.22 12.74 -0.73
N PRO A 678 10.91 13.86 -0.44
CA PRO A 678 10.53 14.80 0.62
C PRO A 678 9.52 15.90 0.23
N GLY A 679 8.97 15.90 -1.00
CA GLY A 679 8.02 16.93 -1.43
C GLY A 679 8.62 18.35 -1.47
N GLN A 680 7.76 19.38 -1.37
CA GLN A 680 8.15 20.78 -1.63
C GLN A 680 9.26 21.35 -0.71
N GLU A 681 9.43 20.77 0.48
CA GLU A 681 10.35 21.23 1.52
C GLU A 681 11.72 20.51 1.52
N SER A 682 12.02 19.73 0.47
CA SER A 682 13.25 18.93 0.29
C SER A 682 14.52 19.53 0.92
N GLY A 683 15.00 20.66 0.36
CA GLY A 683 16.24 21.28 0.80
C GLY A 683 16.19 21.84 2.23
N ASN A 684 15.03 22.31 2.69
CA ASN A 684 14.87 22.81 4.06
C ASN A 684 14.97 21.66 5.06
N ALA A 685 14.24 20.56 4.83
CA ALA A 685 14.25 19.38 5.68
C ALA A 685 15.66 18.78 5.83
N LEU A 686 16.34 18.60 4.70
CA LEU A 686 17.71 18.09 4.68
C LEU A 686 18.69 19.04 5.38
N THR A 687 18.55 20.35 5.16
CA THR A 687 19.40 21.36 5.82
C THR A 687 19.22 21.33 7.33
N ASP A 688 18.00 21.11 7.83
CA ASP A 688 17.72 21.03 9.25
C ASP A 688 18.34 19.78 9.90
N ILE A 689 18.44 18.67 9.18
CA ILE A 689 19.24 17.49 9.57
C ILE A 689 20.75 17.82 9.54
N ILE A 690 21.29 18.22 8.38
CA ILE A 690 22.74 18.47 8.19
C ILE A 690 23.29 19.46 9.21
N MET A 691 22.53 20.51 9.55
CA MET A 691 22.93 21.57 10.49
C MET A 691 22.60 21.25 11.95
N GLY A 692 22.06 20.07 12.26
CA GLY A 692 21.74 19.64 13.63
C GLY A 692 20.62 20.42 14.32
N LYS A 693 19.81 21.18 13.57
CA LYS A 693 18.59 21.81 14.11
C LYS A 693 17.54 20.75 14.46
N SER A 694 17.51 19.68 13.66
CA SER A 694 16.70 18.49 13.87
C SER A 694 17.61 17.27 13.99
N ASN A 695 17.34 16.43 14.98
CA ASN A 695 18.04 15.16 15.14
C ASN A 695 17.38 14.09 14.22
N PRO A 696 18.12 13.42 13.32
CA PRO A 696 17.56 12.39 12.45
C PRO A 696 16.95 11.26 13.28
N SER A 697 15.75 10.86 12.86
CA SER A 697 14.93 9.85 13.53
C SER A 697 14.10 9.01 12.57
N GLY A 698 14.31 9.17 11.26
CA GLY A 698 13.71 8.32 10.26
C GLY A 698 14.32 6.91 10.32
N LYS A 699 13.49 5.90 10.07
CA LYS A 699 13.90 4.49 10.01
C LYS A 699 13.51 3.92 8.64
N LEU A 700 14.40 3.11 8.06
CA LEU A 700 14.18 2.49 6.75
C LEU A 700 12.86 1.69 6.71
N PRO A 701 11.92 2.01 5.80
CA PRO A 701 10.67 1.26 5.65
C PRO A 701 10.81 0.03 4.72
N TYR A 702 12.04 -0.32 4.34
CA TYR A 702 12.45 -1.48 3.55
C TYR A 702 13.89 -1.88 3.91
N THR A 703 14.35 -3.04 3.44
CA THR A 703 15.75 -3.46 3.56
C THR A 703 16.59 -2.86 2.43
N ILE A 704 17.86 -2.54 2.70
CA ILE A 704 18.87 -2.24 1.68
C ILE A 704 19.85 -3.41 1.61
N ALA A 705 19.90 -4.06 0.45
CA ALA A 705 20.74 -5.20 0.13
C ALA A 705 22.20 -4.84 -0.20
N LYS A 706 23.06 -5.87 -0.23
CA LYS A 706 24.44 -5.78 -0.73
C LYS A 706 24.53 -6.12 -2.21
N SER A 707 23.70 -7.05 -2.67
CA SER A 707 23.55 -7.45 -4.07
C SER A 707 22.09 -7.41 -4.50
N PRO A 708 21.76 -7.11 -5.76
CA PRO A 708 20.39 -7.26 -6.27
C PRO A 708 19.85 -8.69 -6.13
N ASP A 709 20.73 -9.69 -6.12
CA ASP A 709 20.35 -11.10 -5.95
C ASP A 709 19.92 -11.47 -4.52
N ASP A 710 20.23 -10.64 -3.51
CA ASP A 710 19.88 -10.88 -2.10
C ASP A 710 18.36 -10.86 -1.85
N TYR A 711 17.59 -10.20 -2.72
CA TYR A 711 16.11 -10.23 -2.70
C TYR A 711 15.53 -11.52 -3.32
N GLY A 712 16.40 -12.43 -3.78
CA GLY A 712 16.02 -13.68 -4.41
C GLY A 712 15.32 -13.52 -5.77
N ALA A 713 14.82 -14.64 -6.30
CA ALA A 713 14.11 -14.66 -7.58
C ALA A 713 12.76 -13.91 -7.54
N ALA A 714 12.14 -13.82 -6.36
CA ALA A 714 10.87 -13.12 -6.17
C ALA A 714 10.98 -11.60 -6.34
N GLY A 715 12.11 -11.01 -5.90
CA GLY A 715 12.36 -9.57 -6.00
C GLY A 715 12.64 -9.03 -7.41
N LYS A 716 12.61 -9.89 -8.45
CA LYS A 716 12.93 -9.50 -9.83
C LYS A 716 11.67 -9.16 -10.63
N ILE A 717 11.73 -8.08 -11.40
CA ILE A 717 10.67 -7.65 -12.32
C ILE A 717 10.61 -8.57 -13.54
N LEU A 718 9.40 -8.94 -13.96
CA LEU A 718 9.17 -9.65 -15.21
C LEU A 718 9.08 -8.65 -16.38
N PHE A 719 10.23 -8.32 -16.96
CA PHE A 719 10.33 -7.42 -18.13
C PHE A 719 9.86 -8.05 -19.46
N ASN A 720 9.93 -9.38 -19.57
CA ASN A 720 9.69 -10.12 -20.80
C ASN A 720 8.92 -11.43 -20.54
N SER A 721 7.85 -11.66 -21.30
CA SER A 721 6.99 -12.85 -21.28
C SER A 721 6.70 -13.32 -22.71
N THR A 722 6.68 -14.64 -22.92
CA THR A 722 6.22 -15.28 -24.16
C THR A 722 4.75 -15.74 -24.10
N LYS A 723 4.06 -15.49 -22.99
CA LYS A 723 2.64 -15.82 -22.77
C LYS A 723 1.77 -14.58 -22.91
N ASP A 724 0.61 -14.74 -23.55
CA ASP A 724 -0.43 -13.70 -23.70
C ASP A 724 -0.92 -13.16 -22.35
N ILE A 725 -1.01 -14.04 -21.34
CA ILE A 725 -1.17 -13.70 -19.92
C ILE A 725 0.16 -14.05 -19.21
N PRO A 726 0.99 -13.05 -18.87
CA PRO A 726 2.15 -13.25 -18.00
C PRO A 726 1.71 -13.73 -16.61
N MET A 727 2.38 -14.74 -16.06
CA MET A 727 1.98 -15.40 -14.80
C MET A 727 3.05 -15.18 -13.72
N LEU A 728 2.74 -14.32 -12.75
CA LEU A 728 3.56 -14.08 -11.56
C LEU A 728 3.04 -14.92 -10.40
N THR A 729 3.62 -16.10 -10.17
CA THR A 729 3.25 -16.94 -9.02
C THR A 729 4.11 -16.60 -7.81
N PHE A 730 3.47 -16.14 -6.73
CA PHE A 730 4.13 -15.63 -5.52
C PHE A 730 4.61 -16.79 -4.62
N LYS A 731 5.52 -17.61 -5.15
CA LYS A 731 6.05 -18.84 -4.50
C LYS A 731 6.85 -18.55 -3.22
N GLU A 732 7.33 -17.33 -3.06
CA GLU A 732 7.95 -16.84 -1.84
C GLU A 732 6.95 -16.67 -0.68
N GLY A 733 5.64 -16.64 -0.95
CA GLY A 733 4.61 -16.48 0.07
C GLY A 733 4.86 -15.27 0.98
N LEU A 734 5.06 -15.51 2.28
CA LEU A 734 5.34 -14.48 3.28
C LEU A 734 6.78 -13.90 3.22
N TYR A 735 7.66 -14.43 2.38
CA TYR A 735 9.10 -14.16 2.42
C TYR A 735 9.58 -13.10 1.42
N ILE A 736 9.10 -11.87 1.61
CA ILE A 736 9.60 -10.63 0.97
C ILE A 736 10.41 -9.77 1.95
N ASP A 737 11.26 -8.89 1.43
CA ASP A 737 12.10 -7.94 2.20
C ASP A 737 12.78 -8.61 3.42
N TYR A 738 12.76 -8.01 4.62
CA TYR A 738 13.47 -8.53 5.79
C TYR A 738 13.04 -9.95 6.19
N ARG A 739 11.80 -10.37 5.87
CA ARG A 739 11.35 -11.76 6.09
C ARG A 739 12.14 -12.74 5.21
N HIS A 740 12.47 -12.34 3.98
CA HIS A 740 13.36 -13.07 3.08
C HIS A 740 14.77 -13.15 3.66
N PHE A 741 15.35 -11.99 4.02
CA PHE A 741 16.71 -11.89 4.55
C PHE A 741 16.88 -12.67 5.86
N ASP A 742 15.86 -12.68 6.72
CA ASP A 742 15.84 -13.47 7.94
C ASP A 742 15.72 -14.98 7.66
N LYS A 743 14.86 -15.41 6.73
CA LYS A 743 14.70 -16.86 6.38
C LYS A 743 15.98 -17.48 5.83
N TYR A 744 16.73 -16.72 5.04
CA TYR A 744 17.93 -17.22 4.35
C TYR A 744 19.26 -16.78 5.00
N ASP A 745 19.20 -16.18 6.20
CA ASP A 745 20.34 -15.58 6.94
C ASP A 745 21.23 -14.65 6.09
N ILE A 746 20.59 -13.90 5.19
CA ILE A 746 21.27 -12.93 4.34
C ILE A 746 21.54 -11.68 5.18
N GLN A 747 22.77 -11.17 5.09
CA GLN A 747 23.21 -9.99 5.82
C GLN A 747 23.00 -8.73 4.96
N PRO A 748 22.03 -7.87 5.26
CA PRO A 748 21.79 -6.65 4.48
C PRO A 748 22.93 -5.65 4.66
N ALA A 749 23.00 -4.64 3.78
CA ALA A 749 23.82 -3.45 4.01
C ALA A 749 23.20 -2.61 5.13
N TYR A 750 21.89 -2.36 5.05
CA TYR A 750 21.10 -1.72 6.10
C TYR A 750 19.75 -2.44 6.27
N PRO A 751 19.42 -2.96 7.46
CA PRO A 751 18.21 -3.76 7.67
C PRO A 751 16.93 -2.91 7.75
N PHE A 752 15.77 -3.52 7.47
CA PHE A 752 14.46 -2.90 7.71
C PHE A 752 14.36 -2.33 9.15
N GLY A 753 13.79 -1.15 9.28
CA GLY A 753 13.67 -0.41 10.54
C GLY A 753 14.95 0.26 11.03
N TYR A 754 16.05 0.26 10.26
CA TYR A 754 17.32 0.89 10.64
C TYR A 754 17.35 2.41 10.38
N GLY A 755 17.99 3.15 11.28
CA GLY A 755 18.32 4.56 11.10
C GLY A 755 19.04 5.10 12.33
N LEU A 756 20.15 5.80 12.11
CA LEU A 756 20.97 6.43 13.14
C LEU A 756 20.35 7.75 13.63
N SER A 757 20.76 8.15 14.83
CA SER A 757 20.47 9.44 15.45
C SER A 757 21.78 10.14 15.83
N TYR A 758 21.74 11.44 16.12
CA TYR A 758 22.85 12.15 16.78
C TYR A 758 22.95 11.84 18.27
N THR A 759 21.96 11.15 18.85
CA THR A 759 21.99 10.65 20.23
C THR A 759 21.91 9.13 20.29
N ASN A 760 22.08 8.57 21.49
CA ASN A 760 21.93 7.14 21.77
C ASN A 760 20.72 6.90 22.65
N PHE A 761 20.09 5.76 22.48
CA PHE A 761 18.96 5.31 23.31
C PHE A 761 19.27 3.95 23.92
N GLU A 762 18.92 3.76 25.18
CA GLU A 762 18.96 2.48 25.89
C GLU A 762 17.54 1.97 26.13
N TYR A 763 17.34 0.66 26.05
CA TYR A 763 16.04 0.00 26.23
C TYR A 763 16.15 -0.91 27.46
N SER A 764 15.24 -0.76 28.42
CA SER A 764 15.24 -1.55 29.66
C SER A 764 13.82 -1.90 30.12
N ASN A 765 13.71 -2.68 31.21
CA ASN A 765 12.44 -2.94 31.89
C ASN A 765 11.31 -3.47 30.98
N LEU A 766 11.60 -4.50 30.16
CA LEU A 766 10.58 -5.16 29.35
C LEU A 766 9.55 -5.85 30.25
N VAL A 767 8.30 -5.40 30.19
CA VAL A 767 7.15 -6.01 30.87
C VAL A 767 6.14 -6.47 29.84
N ILE A 768 5.87 -7.78 29.80
CA ILE A 768 4.81 -8.37 28.98
C ILE A 768 3.68 -8.76 29.92
N THR A 769 2.47 -8.24 29.68
CA THR A 769 1.28 -8.49 30.51
C THR A 769 0.18 -9.13 29.69
N GLN A 770 -0.28 -10.32 30.09
CA GLN A 770 -1.49 -10.94 29.56
C GLN A 770 -2.72 -10.13 29.97
N VAL A 771 -3.54 -9.74 28.99
CA VAL A 771 -4.81 -9.02 29.18
C VAL A 771 -6.01 -9.96 29.02
N LEU A 772 -5.94 -10.89 28.07
CA LEU A 772 -6.96 -11.90 27.80
C LEU A 772 -6.33 -13.28 27.64
N GLU A 773 -7.08 -14.32 28.02
CA GLU A 773 -6.68 -15.72 27.82
C GLU A 773 -6.55 -16.07 26.34
N LYS A 774 -5.55 -16.90 26.00
CA LYS A 774 -5.38 -17.45 24.66
C LYS A 774 -6.53 -18.40 24.32
N THR A 775 -7.15 -18.22 23.16
CA THR A 775 -8.10 -19.20 22.58
C THR A 775 -7.73 -19.46 21.13
N GLU A 776 -7.83 -20.70 20.66
CA GLU A 776 -7.31 -21.11 19.34
C GLU A 776 -7.98 -20.31 18.21
N PHE A 777 -9.29 -20.12 18.29
CA PHE A 777 -10.08 -19.31 17.34
C PHE A 777 -10.76 -18.13 18.05
N PRO A 778 -11.21 -17.12 17.27
CA PRO A 778 -12.26 -16.20 17.68
C PRO A 778 -13.54 -16.90 18.17
N GLY A 779 -14.45 -16.14 18.77
CA GLY A 779 -15.82 -16.59 19.02
C GLY A 779 -16.61 -16.87 17.73
N PRO A 780 -17.89 -17.27 17.85
CA PRO A 780 -18.78 -17.38 16.69
C PRO A 780 -18.99 -16.02 16.01
N ARG A 781 -19.05 -16.00 14.66
CA ARG A 781 -19.34 -14.78 13.88
C ARG A 781 -20.53 -14.02 14.49
N PRO A 782 -20.39 -12.71 14.78
CA PRO A 782 -21.47 -11.90 15.33
C PRO A 782 -22.72 -11.94 14.45
N ARG A 783 -23.89 -11.74 15.05
CA ARG A 783 -25.10 -11.45 14.28
C ARG A 783 -25.00 -10.04 13.72
N GLU A 784 -25.03 -9.95 12.40
CA GLU A 784 -25.11 -8.69 11.66
C GLU A 784 -26.54 -8.13 11.59
N LEU A 785 -26.67 -6.88 11.17
CA LEU A 785 -27.94 -6.24 10.86
C LEU A 785 -28.49 -6.74 9.51
N ASP A 786 -29.81 -6.65 9.34
CA ASP A 786 -30.47 -6.94 8.07
C ASP A 786 -30.19 -5.80 7.07
N PRO A 787 -29.63 -6.08 5.87
CA PRO A 787 -29.39 -5.07 4.84
C PRO A 787 -30.68 -4.38 4.34
N PRO A 788 -30.58 -3.15 3.78
CA PRO A 788 -31.72 -2.48 3.16
C PRO A 788 -32.46 -3.32 2.12
N ILE A 789 -33.78 -3.13 2.09
CA ILE A 789 -34.73 -3.83 1.23
C ILE A 789 -35.39 -2.80 0.32
N TYR A 790 -35.29 -3.01 -1.00
CA TYR A 790 -35.86 -2.12 -2.01
C TYR A 790 -37.03 -2.81 -2.73
N TYR A 791 -37.83 -2.00 -3.42
CA TYR A 791 -38.72 -2.54 -4.45
C TYR A 791 -37.89 -2.97 -5.66
N SER A 792 -38.09 -4.22 -6.10
CA SER A 792 -37.40 -4.84 -7.22
C SER A 792 -38.11 -4.64 -8.57
N THR A 793 -39.06 -3.72 -8.65
CA THR A 793 -39.79 -3.39 -9.87
C THR A 793 -38.86 -2.81 -10.93
N ILE A 794 -38.81 -3.44 -12.09
CA ILE A 794 -38.12 -2.91 -13.27
C ILE A 794 -39.06 -1.91 -13.97
N PRO A 795 -38.62 -0.65 -14.24
CA PRO A 795 -39.45 0.36 -14.92
C PRO A 795 -39.67 0.03 -16.40
N ASP A 796 -40.58 0.76 -17.05
CA ASP A 796 -40.80 0.58 -18.48
C ASP A 796 -39.56 1.04 -19.29
N ALA A 797 -39.19 0.30 -20.34
CA ALA A 797 -38.01 0.60 -21.14
C ALA A 797 -38.07 1.98 -21.84
N ASN A 798 -39.25 2.60 -21.98
CA ASN A 798 -39.39 3.96 -22.48
C ASN A 798 -38.89 5.02 -21.47
N GLU A 799 -38.84 4.71 -20.16
CA GLU A 799 -38.36 5.62 -19.11
C GLU A 799 -36.83 5.81 -19.12
N VAL A 800 -36.09 4.94 -19.81
CA VAL A 800 -34.62 5.02 -19.96
C VAL A 800 -34.15 5.58 -21.32
N LEU A 801 -35.08 6.02 -22.17
CA LEU A 801 -34.73 6.66 -23.43
C LEU A 801 -34.08 8.02 -23.18
N PHE A 802 -33.22 8.45 -24.11
CA PHE A 802 -32.71 9.83 -24.09
C PHE A 802 -33.87 10.85 -24.12
N PRO A 803 -33.90 11.84 -23.21
CA PRO A 803 -34.89 12.92 -23.27
C PRO A 803 -34.75 13.74 -24.57
N ASP A 804 -35.88 14.13 -25.17
CA ASP A 804 -35.91 14.86 -26.47
C ASP A 804 -35.13 16.19 -26.45
N ASN A 805 -34.95 16.79 -25.27
CA ASN A 805 -34.32 18.09 -25.06
C ASN A 805 -32.85 18.03 -24.59
N ILE A 806 -32.24 16.84 -24.49
CA ILE A 806 -30.86 16.71 -24.01
C ILE A 806 -29.85 17.06 -25.12
N LEU A 807 -28.92 17.97 -24.82
CA LEU A 807 -27.74 18.15 -25.65
C LEU A 807 -26.80 16.96 -25.41
N LYS A 808 -26.70 16.07 -26.41
CA LYS A 808 -25.77 14.93 -26.37
C LYS A 808 -24.37 15.40 -26.76
N LEU A 809 -23.43 15.29 -25.84
CA LEU A 809 -22.01 15.55 -26.08
C LEU A 809 -21.32 14.27 -26.57
N THR A 810 -20.58 14.35 -27.68
CA THR A 810 -19.72 13.25 -28.16
C THR A 810 -18.76 12.80 -27.05
N LYS A 811 -18.60 11.48 -26.88
CA LYS A 811 -17.82 10.79 -25.83
C LYS A 811 -18.37 10.86 -24.39
N PHE A 812 -19.42 11.63 -24.11
CA PHE A 812 -20.02 11.63 -22.77
C PHE A 812 -20.73 10.28 -22.53
N VAL A 813 -20.38 9.62 -21.42
CA VAL A 813 -21.03 8.37 -21.00
C VAL A 813 -22.35 8.69 -20.32
N TYR A 814 -23.45 8.52 -21.07
CA TYR A 814 -24.81 8.69 -20.57
C TYR A 814 -25.43 7.34 -20.13
N PRO A 815 -26.36 7.33 -19.16
CA PRO A 815 -27.09 6.13 -18.74
C PRO A 815 -28.22 5.70 -19.72
N TYR A 816 -28.56 6.54 -20.70
CA TYR A 816 -29.74 6.38 -21.56
C TYR A 816 -29.50 5.46 -22.76
N ILE A 817 -30.53 4.71 -23.17
CA ILE A 817 -30.54 3.98 -24.45
C ILE A 817 -31.15 4.84 -25.56
N SER A 818 -30.79 4.57 -26.82
CA SER A 818 -31.35 5.32 -27.97
C SER A 818 -32.66 4.73 -28.49
N ASN A 819 -32.88 3.43 -28.30
CA ASN A 819 -34.13 2.77 -28.66
C ASN A 819 -34.44 1.55 -27.77
N THR A 820 -35.70 1.32 -27.43
CA THR A 820 -36.13 0.16 -26.61
C THR A 820 -35.84 -1.18 -27.28
N SER A 821 -35.71 -1.25 -28.61
CA SER A 821 -35.27 -2.45 -29.34
C SER A 821 -33.81 -2.84 -29.12
N GLU A 822 -32.99 -2.00 -28.48
CA GLU A 822 -31.65 -2.38 -28.02
C GLU A 822 -31.70 -3.39 -26.84
N VAL A 823 -32.81 -3.43 -26.09
CA VAL A 823 -33.00 -4.33 -24.95
C VAL A 823 -33.26 -5.75 -25.47
N ARG A 824 -32.24 -6.61 -25.38
CA ARG A 824 -32.32 -8.01 -25.82
C ARG A 824 -32.73 -8.92 -24.67
N TYR A 825 -33.98 -9.37 -24.70
CA TYR A 825 -34.51 -10.36 -23.77
C TYR A 825 -34.08 -11.78 -24.15
N GLY A 826 -33.67 -12.57 -23.17
CA GLY A 826 -33.24 -13.95 -23.34
C GLY A 826 -32.53 -14.50 -22.11
N PRO A 827 -32.13 -15.78 -22.09
CA PRO A 827 -31.33 -16.34 -21.02
C PRO A 827 -29.94 -15.70 -21.00
N TYR A 828 -29.46 -15.32 -19.82
CA TYR A 828 -28.10 -14.83 -19.61
C TYR A 828 -27.20 -15.95 -19.08
N PRO A 829 -25.99 -16.16 -19.63
CA PRO A 829 -25.03 -17.14 -19.13
C PRO A 829 -24.33 -16.59 -17.88
N TYR A 830 -24.96 -16.77 -16.71
CA TYR A 830 -24.37 -16.41 -15.43
C TYR A 830 -23.03 -17.12 -15.18
N PRO A 831 -22.08 -16.51 -14.44
CA PRO A 831 -20.80 -17.13 -14.11
C PRO A 831 -20.95 -18.50 -13.45
N SER A 832 -19.94 -19.37 -13.64
CA SER A 832 -19.87 -20.64 -12.90
C SER A 832 -19.90 -20.38 -11.40
N GLY A 833 -20.68 -21.17 -10.65
CA GLY A 833 -20.90 -21.00 -9.22
C GLY A 833 -21.77 -19.80 -8.82
N TYR A 834 -22.39 -19.06 -9.76
CA TYR A 834 -23.30 -17.95 -9.42
C TYR A 834 -24.49 -18.38 -8.54
N TYR A 835 -25.01 -19.60 -8.75
CA TYR A 835 -26.11 -20.17 -7.97
C TYR A 835 -25.65 -20.93 -6.71
N ASP A 836 -24.34 -21.06 -6.49
CA ASP A 836 -23.78 -21.75 -5.33
C ASP A 836 -23.74 -20.79 -4.15
N LYS A 837 -24.82 -20.80 -3.35
CA LYS A 837 -24.95 -19.94 -2.17
C LYS A 837 -23.80 -20.18 -1.19
N GLN A 838 -22.91 -19.20 -1.07
CA GLN A 838 -21.84 -19.23 -0.08
C GLN A 838 -22.36 -19.04 1.35
N ASN A 839 -21.69 -19.67 2.31
CA ASN A 839 -21.85 -19.36 3.73
C ASN A 839 -20.92 -18.18 4.08
N PRO A 840 -21.36 -17.22 4.92
CA PRO A 840 -20.49 -16.13 5.37
C PRO A 840 -19.21 -16.64 6.06
N SER A 841 -18.07 -16.01 5.75
CA SER A 841 -16.75 -16.35 6.30
C SER A 841 -16.78 -16.31 7.84
N PRO A 842 -16.31 -17.34 8.55
CA PRO A 842 -16.27 -17.31 10.02
C PRO A 842 -15.25 -16.29 10.57
N ALA A 843 -14.39 -15.74 9.71
CA ALA A 843 -13.46 -14.67 10.02
C ALA A 843 -14.06 -13.25 9.88
N GLY A 844 -15.32 -13.11 9.45
CA GLY A 844 -15.99 -11.82 9.26
C GLY A 844 -16.96 -11.39 10.36
N GLY A 845 -17.90 -10.50 10.01
CA GLY A 845 -19.02 -10.05 10.84
C GLY A 845 -18.84 -8.70 11.58
N ASP A 846 -17.77 -7.95 11.29
CA ASP A 846 -17.61 -6.54 11.65
C ASP A 846 -16.62 -5.87 10.66
N GLU A 847 -16.50 -4.54 10.68
CA GLU A 847 -15.45 -3.83 9.92
C GLU A 847 -14.06 -4.35 10.27
N GLY A 848 -13.26 -4.67 9.26
CA GLY A 848 -11.94 -5.28 9.40
C GLY A 848 -11.98 -6.77 9.77
N GLY A 849 -13.14 -7.42 9.62
CA GLY A 849 -13.36 -8.80 10.04
C GLY A 849 -13.67 -8.94 11.53
N HIS A 850 -13.71 -10.19 11.98
CA HIS A 850 -14.29 -10.61 13.25
C HIS A 850 -13.81 -9.74 14.43
N PRO A 851 -14.70 -9.18 15.27
CA PRO A 851 -14.33 -8.14 16.24
C PRO A 851 -13.30 -8.60 17.29
N ASP A 852 -13.25 -9.90 17.61
CA ASP A 852 -12.20 -10.47 18.49
C ASP A 852 -10.79 -10.30 17.95
N LEU A 853 -10.58 -10.19 16.63
CA LEU A 853 -9.27 -9.96 16.01
C LEU A 853 -8.60 -8.70 16.55
N TRP A 854 -9.40 -7.70 16.91
CA TRP A 854 -8.99 -6.36 17.33
C TRP A 854 -8.90 -6.20 18.84
N LYS A 855 -9.25 -7.23 19.64
CA LYS A 855 -9.11 -7.20 21.09
C LYS A 855 -7.64 -7.36 21.48
N THR A 856 -7.16 -6.53 22.40
CA THR A 856 -5.82 -6.65 22.99
C THR A 856 -5.72 -7.91 23.84
N HIS A 857 -4.78 -8.79 23.50
CA HIS A 857 -4.49 -10.02 24.24
C HIS A 857 -3.28 -9.89 25.15
N ALA A 858 -2.27 -9.11 24.74
CA ALA A 858 -1.11 -8.79 25.54
C ALA A 858 -0.75 -7.30 25.40
N THR A 859 -0.23 -6.70 26.47
CA THR A 859 0.47 -5.42 26.40
C THR A 859 1.96 -5.64 26.62
N VAL A 860 2.77 -4.87 25.89
CA VAL A 860 4.22 -4.86 25.99
C VAL A 860 4.62 -3.46 26.42
N ALA A 861 5.32 -3.32 27.54
CA ALA A 861 5.87 -2.05 28.00
C ALA A 861 7.40 -2.14 28.06
N VAL A 862 8.07 -1.03 27.74
CA VAL A 862 9.54 -0.90 27.74
C VAL A 862 9.92 0.51 28.15
N ASP A 863 10.97 0.66 28.96
CA ASP A 863 11.53 1.97 29.28
C ASP A 863 12.63 2.32 28.27
N ILE A 864 12.49 3.49 27.62
CA ILE A 864 13.48 4.03 26.67
C ILE A 864 14.13 5.25 27.30
N THR A 865 15.46 5.22 27.43
CA THR A 865 16.27 6.30 28.00
C THR A 865 17.16 6.91 26.92
N ASN A 866 17.18 8.24 26.81
CA ASN A 866 18.16 8.93 25.96
C ASN A 866 19.48 9.09 26.73
N THR A 867 20.50 8.33 26.32
CA THR A 867 21.81 8.24 26.99
C THR A 867 22.93 8.99 26.27
N GLY A 868 22.63 9.66 25.16
CA GLY A 868 23.60 10.49 24.43
C GLY A 868 23.55 11.98 24.81
N ASN A 869 24.12 12.82 23.94
CA ASN A 869 24.37 14.24 24.22
C ASN A 869 23.41 15.21 23.51
N PHE A 870 22.35 14.70 22.87
CA PHE A 870 21.36 15.51 22.15
C PHE A 870 19.95 15.05 22.48
N ALA A 871 18.99 15.96 22.54
CA ALA A 871 17.58 15.59 22.47
C ALA A 871 17.30 14.87 21.14
N GLY A 872 16.36 13.94 21.11
CA GLY A 872 16.10 13.15 19.92
C GLY A 872 14.82 12.34 19.98
N LYS A 873 14.47 11.73 18.85
CA LYS A 873 13.32 10.83 18.73
C LYS A 873 13.78 9.41 18.42
N GLU A 874 13.22 8.44 19.13
CA GLU A 874 13.43 7.01 18.88
C GLU A 874 12.12 6.37 18.45
N ALA A 875 12.19 5.47 17.48
CA ALA A 875 11.06 4.68 17.00
C ALA A 875 11.27 3.22 17.41
N ALA A 876 10.66 2.84 18.54
CA ALA A 876 10.76 1.50 19.11
C ALA A 876 9.79 0.54 18.42
N GLN A 877 10.26 -0.67 18.16
CA GLN A 877 9.65 -1.62 17.24
C GLN A 877 9.40 -2.95 17.95
N VAL A 878 8.19 -3.50 17.82
CA VAL A 878 7.81 -4.80 18.37
C VAL A 878 7.63 -5.81 17.26
N TYR A 879 8.43 -6.86 17.32
CA TYR A 879 8.36 -8.02 16.45
C TYR A 879 7.86 -9.24 17.21
N VAL A 880 7.04 -10.07 16.55
CA VAL A 880 6.51 -11.33 17.08
C VAL A 880 7.15 -12.51 16.33
N SER A 881 7.46 -13.59 17.04
CA SER A 881 7.97 -14.84 16.50
C SER A 881 7.21 -16.04 17.06
N PHE A 882 6.95 -17.03 16.21
CA PHE A 882 6.18 -18.23 16.51
C PHE A 882 7.05 -19.50 16.59
N THR A 883 8.38 -19.38 16.72
CA THR A 883 9.31 -20.54 16.71
C THR A 883 9.07 -21.55 17.82
N ASP A 884 8.64 -21.09 18.99
CA ASP A 884 8.34 -21.93 20.18
C ASP A 884 6.83 -22.16 20.37
N ALA A 885 6.03 -21.81 19.37
CA ALA A 885 4.60 -22.04 19.35
C ALA A 885 4.30 -23.49 18.93
N ALA A 886 3.32 -24.12 19.58
CA ALA A 886 2.87 -25.46 19.28
C ALA A 886 1.35 -25.48 19.04
N PHE A 887 0.91 -26.46 18.24
CA PHE A 887 -0.48 -26.61 17.83
C PHE A 887 -1.13 -27.83 18.48
N SER A 888 -2.40 -27.68 18.86
CA SER A 888 -3.21 -28.70 19.54
C SER A 888 -3.34 -30.01 18.73
N ASP A 889 -3.31 -29.91 17.39
CA ASP A 889 -3.36 -31.03 16.44
C ASP A 889 -2.00 -31.44 15.86
N SER A 890 -0.89 -30.90 16.40
CA SER A 890 0.49 -31.21 15.96
C SER A 890 0.81 -30.89 14.49
N ARG A 891 0.04 -30.01 13.83
CA ARG A 891 0.40 -29.50 12.49
C ARG A 891 1.75 -28.78 12.49
N ASN A 892 2.41 -28.73 11.33
CA ASN A 892 3.62 -27.95 11.10
C ASN A 892 3.28 -26.74 10.21
N VAL A 893 3.49 -25.52 10.71
CA VAL A 893 3.17 -24.26 10.02
C VAL A 893 4.46 -23.49 9.79
N ASP A 894 4.77 -23.15 8.53
CA ASP A 894 5.94 -22.32 8.20
C ASP A 894 5.72 -20.88 8.68
N PHE A 895 6.72 -20.27 9.30
CA PHE A 895 6.64 -18.92 9.85
C PHE A 895 7.86 -18.09 9.49
N PRO A 896 7.72 -16.78 9.23
CA PRO A 896 8.85 -15.87 9.26
C PRO A 896 9.53 -15.89 10.63
N VAL A 897 10.86 -15.81 10.64
CA VAL A 897 11.70 -15.81 11.86
C VAL A 897 11.15 -14.82 12.89
N LYS A 898 10.71 -13.65 12.42
CA LYS A 898 9.91 -12.69 13.16
C LYS A 898 9.15 -11.77 12.20
N VAL A 899 8.09 -11.12 12.68
CA VAL A 899 7.28 -10.16 11.92
C VAL A 899 6.95 -8.93 12.76
N LEU A 900 7.04 -7.73 12.17
CA LEU A 900 6.61 -6.50 12.84
C LEU A 900 5.11 -6.57 13.16
N ARG A 901 4.72 -6.03 14.31
CA ARG A 901 3.31 -5.87 14.74
C ARG A 901 2.96 -4.47 15.21
N GLN A 902 3.84 -3.84 15.97
CA GLN A 902 3.63 -2.47 16.47
C GLN A 902 4.93 -1.68 16.47
N PHE A 903 4.78 -0.36 16.45
CA PHE A 903 5.85 0.59 16.72
C PHE A 903 5.26 1.83 17.42
N GLU A 904 6.09 2.56 18.14
CA GLU A 904 5.74 3.85 18.73
C GLU A 904 6.99 4.75 18.67
N LYS A 905 6.77 6.06 18.51
CA LYS A 905 7.85 7.04 18.42
C LYS A 905 7.75 8.04 19.56
N VAL A 906 8.83 8.18 20.33
CA VAL A 906 8.91 9.10 21.47
C VAL A 906 10.01 10.12 21.27
N HIS A 907 9.77 11.35 21.73
CA HIS A 907 10.80 12.39 21.89
C HIS A 907 11.33 12.35 23.31
N LEU A 908 12.65 12.41 23.47
CA LEU A 908 13.35 12.34 24.75
C LEU A 908 14.44 13.43 24.81
N GLU A 909 14.40 14.23 25.87
CA GLU A 909 15.50 15.11 26.28
C GLU A 909 16.70 14.31 26.80
N ILE A 910 17.85 14.97 26.98
CA ILE A 910 19.09 14.33 27.43
C ILE A 910 18.90 13.74 28.84
N GLY A 911 19.13 12.43 29.00
CA GLY A 911 18.94 11.70 30.26
C GLY A 911 17.48 11.42 30.62
N GLU A 912 16.51 11.79 29.78
CA GLU A 912 15.10 11.47 29.98
C GLU A 912 14.83 9.98 29.74
N THR A 913 13.92 9.41 30.53
CA THR A 913 13.35 8.07 30.35
C THR A 913 11.83 8.16 30.22
N GLN A 914 11.25 7.51 29.22
CA GLN A 914 9.80 7.32 29.08
C GLN A 914 9.47 5.84 28.88
N THR A 915 8.38 5.39 29.52
CA THR A 915 7.81 4.07 29.28
C THR A 915 6.93 4.09 28.04
N VAL A 916 7.28 3.28 27.04
CA VAL A 916 6.50 3.07 25.81
C VAL A 916 5.68 1.80 25.94
N GLN A 917 4.38 1.87 25.61
CA GLN A 917 3.46 0.74 25.66
C GLN A 917 2.90 0.40 24.28
N PHE A 918 2.90 -0.88 23.94
CA PHE A 918 2.31 -1.45 22.73
C PHE A 918 1.16 -2.39 23.11
N ASN A 919 0.09 -2.37 22.30
CA ASN A 919 -1.02 -3.29 22.45
C ASN A 919 -0.95 -4.34 21.33
N LEU A 920 -0.77 -5.62 21.69
CA LEU A 920 -0.83 -6.73 20.74
C LEU A 920 -2.24 -7.32 20.73
N THR A 921 -2.89 -7.20 19.58
CA THR A 921 -4.24 -7.73 19.36
C THR A 921 -4.22 -9.25 19.15
N ARG A 922 -5.40 -9.88 19.17
CA ARG A 922 -5.52 -11.29 18.74
C ARG A 922 -4.86 -11.51 17.38
N ARG A 923 -5.18 -10.67 16.39
CA ARG A 923 -4.66 -10.81 15.03
C ARG A 923 -3.13 -10.70 14.98
N ASP A 924 -2.54 -9.82 15.79
CA ASP A 924 -1.08 -9.69 15.87
C ASP A 924 -0.40 -10.98 16.37
N LEU A 925 -1.12 -11.78 17.14
CA LEU A 925 -0.69 -13.05 17.75
C LEU A 925 -1.30 -14.28 17.04
N SER A 926 -1.86 -14.09 15.85
CA SER A 926 -2.49 -15.13 15.03
C SER A 926 -1.83 -15.27 13.65
N TYR A 927 -2.15 -16.38 13.00
CA TYR A 927 -1.86 -16.69 11.60
C TYR A 927 -3.15 -17.11 10.88
N TRP A 928 -3.16 -17.13 9.56
CA TRP A 928 -4.31 -17.57 8.77
C TRP A 928 -4.29 -19.08 8.55
N ASP A 929 -5.30 -19.76 9.09
CA ASP A 929 -5.54 -21.19 8.90
C ASP A 929 -6.42 -21.41 7.66
N VAL A 930 -5.78 -21.79 6.55
CA VAL A 930 -6.46 -22.02 5.26
C VAL A 930 -7.48 -23.17 5.31
N GLU A 931 -7.29 -24.17 6.17
CA GLU A 931 -8.23 -25.31 6.28
C GLU A 931 -9.49 -24.92 7.06
N ARG A 932 -9.33 -24.08 8.09
CA ARG A 932 -10.44 -23.56 8.91
C ARG A 932 -11.06 -22.28 8.35
N GLN A 933 -10.42 -21.65 7.37
CA GLN A 933 -10.75 -20.31 6.83
C GLN A 933 -10.94 -19.28 7.96
N ASN A 934 -9.99 -19.24 8.90
CA ASN A 934 -10.03 -18.31 10.04
C ASN A 934 -8.63 -17.99 10.59
N TRP A 935 -8.54 -16.93 11.38
CA TRP A 935 -7.33 -16.59 12.14
C TRP A 935 -7.19 -17.51 13.36
N ALA A 936 -6.09 -18.23 13.43
CA ALA A 936 -5.76 -19.13 14.53
C ALA A 936 -4.64 -18.53 15.41
N MET A 937 -4.81 -18.53 16.73
CA MET A 937 -3.80 -18.17 17.72
C MET A 937 -3.19 -19.45 18.32
N PRO A 938 -1.86 -19.62 18.34
CA PRO A 938 -1.25 -20.71 19.06
C PRO A 938 -1.54 -20.63 20.57
N THR A 939 -2.11 -21.69 21.13
CA THR A 939 -2.48 -21.78 22.56
C THR A 939 -1.51 -22.63 23.38
N VAL A 940 -0.62 -23.38 22.73
CA VAL A 940 0.38 -24.24 23.36
C VAL A 940 1.78 -23.72 23.03
N GLY A 941 2.72 -23.82 23.96
CA GLY A 941 4.04 -23.21 23.83
C GLY A 941 4.00 -21.69 24.06
N SER A 942 5.02 -21.01 23.53
CA SER A 942 5.27 -19.58 23.77
C SER A 942 5.23 -18.79 22.47
N ILE A 943 4.67 -17.59 22.51
CA ILE A 943 4.81 -16.61 21.43
C ILE A 943 5.92 -15.63 21.85
N ASN A 944 7.02 -15.59 21.09
CA ASN A 944 8.17 -14.78 21.41
C ASN A 944 7.93 -13.33 20.97
N ILE A 945 8.25 -12.39 21.85
CA ILE A 945 8.10 -10.95 21.66
C ILE A 945 9.49 -10.33 21.75
N HIS A 946 9.86 -9.62 20.69
CA HIS A 946 11.16 -8.96 20.54
C HIS A 946 10.95 -7.45 20.44
N VAL A 947 11.70 -6.69 21.22
CA VAL A 947 11.66 -5.21 21.20
C VAL A 947 13.03 -4.68 20.80
N GLY A 948 13.07 -3.78 19.82
CA GLY A 948 14.30 -3.31 19.22
C GLY A 948 14.19 -1.95 18.53
N ALA A 949 15.33 -1.45 18.06
CA ALA A 949 15.44 -0.20 17.30
C ALA A 949 15.57 -0.43 15.78
N SER A 950 15.66 -1.69 15.35
CA SER A 950 15.50 -2.16 13.95
C SER A 950 15.21 -3.67 13.93
N SER A 951 14.95 -4.26 12.75
CA SER A 951 14.79 -5.71 12.59
C SER A 951 16.04 -6.55 12.89
N ARG A 952 17.22 -5.95 13.04
CA ARG A 952 18.46 -6.65 13.44
C ARG A 952 19.12 -6.09 14.72
N ASP A 953 18.61 -4.98 15.26
CA ASP A 953 18.96 -4.43 16.58
C ASP A 953 17.81 -4.74 17.56
N ILE A 954 17.70 -6.02 17.94
CA ILE A 954 16.80 -6.49 18.98
C ILE A 954 17.51 -6.38 20.33
N ARG A 955 16.93 -5.60 21.24
CA ARG A 955 17.57 -5.21 22.51
C ARG A 955 17.01 -5.96 23.70
N LEU A 956 15.72 -6.24 23.68
CA LEU A 956 15.02 -7.00 24.72
C LEU A 956 14.15 -8.08 24.05
N SER A 957 13.93 -9.17 24.76
CA SER A 957 13.04 -10.24 24.31
C SER A 957 12.41 -10.94 25.52
N GLY A 958 11.19 -11.43 25.32
CA GLY A 958 10.44 -12.22 26.29
C GLY A 958 9.39 -13.07 25.59
N CYS A 959 8.50 -13.70 26.35
CA CYS A 959 7.44 -14.56 25.81
C CYS A 959 6.07 -14.20 26.38
N TYR A 960 5.05 -14.47 25.57
CA TYR A 960 3.63 -14.48 25.92
C TYR A 960 3.07 -15.90 25.83
#